data_AF-A0A967N7S7-F1
#
_entry.id   AF-A0A967N7S7-F1
#
_cell.length_a   1.000
_cell.length_b   1.000
_cell.length_c   1.000
_cell.angle_alpha   90.00
_cell.angle_beta   90.00
_cell.angle_gamma   90.00
#
_symmetry.space_group_name_H-M   'P 1'
#
loop_
_entity.id
_entity.type
_entity.pdbx_description
1 polymer ?
#
loop_
_entity_poly.entity_id
_entity_poly.type
_entity_poly.pdbx_seq_one_letter_code
_entity_poly.pdbx_strand_id
1 'polypeptide(L)'
;ERERQLPRDEALEIVRQVGAALGFAHAQGVVHRDIKPENILLSRGDAVVADFGIAHALDAAGGERLTQTGMAVGTPVYMSPEQARGPASLDGRSDQYSLACVLYEMLVGAPPFDGPTAQVIFARHSMDPVPPLRSARSTVPAEVETAVERALAKSPADRFPSVDEFVNALEGAAGPDADRAARPGPARFARWVGLRGISAGAVLAVLVLAGAWGWAKQARAGWARTEALPEAARLIQEGRNHAALRLLREAEAAIPGDPVLQELLLESTSLVTVRTTPPGARVSVRDFLGEPDDWEVLGRAPLDDLRLPTADLVWRIEHEGYATRHAVAFTPARTFHFALQPAADAPAQMVYVPGGPFELYSTGVVELEPYWIDRYEVTNRRFRAFVEGGGYARREHRTEPFVRGGGAPPREEAIDRFRDRTGRPGPATWEVSTYPDGEDDRPVVGVSWYEAAAYCASVGKQLPTVHHWYHAAQLGLTTQYAAVSRFSADGPVDVGRPRAMGRFGTYDMAGNAKEWTWNAADAERRYILGGGWDEPAYQFSNPDAQNPFARRPTYGFRCARYDEPLSPALLEPIAAPFRDYREETPVGDDVFAVYQNLYRYDPTPLEARVESVDDELENWRTERVSFAAAYGEERVPALLLLPTDARPPFQTVVYF
;
A
#
# COMPACT_ATOMS: atom_id res chain seq x y z
N GLU A 1 -34.66 -2.01 -4.21
CA GLU A 1 -34.17 -2.49 -2.90
C GLU A 1 -34.09 -4.01 -2.96
N ARG A 2 -33.00 -4.63 -2.48
CA ARG A 2 -32.92 -6.11 -2.39
C ARG A 2 -33.78 -6.56 -1.22
N GLU A 3 -34.67 -7.52 -1.45
CA GLU A 3 -35.39 -8.20 -0.37
C GLU A 3 -34.35 -8.92 0.51
N ARG A 4 -34.27 -8.55 1.78
CA ARG A 4 -33.25 -9.10 2.69
C ARG A 4 -33.69 -10.41 3.34
N GLN A 5 -34.97 -10.78 3.30
CA GLN A 5 -35.51 -11.99 3.92
C GLN A 5 -36.54 -12.63 2.99
N LEU A 6 -36.48 -13.95 2.84
CA LEU A 6 -37.47 -14.69 2.06
C LEU A 6 -38.62 -15.21 2.94
N PRO A 7 -39.83 -15.38 2.38
CA PRO A 7 -40.87 -16.19 3.00
C PRO A 7 -40.33 -17.58 3.35
N ARG A 8 -40.74 -18.12 4.51
CA ARG A 8 -40.26 -19.43 5.00
C ARG A 8 -40.44 -20.52 3.94
N ASP A 9 -41.64 -20.60 3.36
CA ASP A 9 -41.99 -21.68 2.44
C ASP A 9 -41.17 -21.61 1.14
N GLU A 10 -40.79 -20.40 0.71
CA GLU A 10 -39.89 -20.18 -0.42
C GLU A 10 -38.44 -20.57 -0.10
N ALA A 11 -37.93 -20.18 1.07
CA ALA A 11 -36.59 -20.57 1.52
C ALA A 11 -36.45 -22.11 1.67
N LEU A 12 -37.49 -22.78 2.18
CA LEU A 12 -37.52 -24.23 2.31
C LEU A 12 -37.58 -24.94 0.94
N GLU A 13 -38.34 -24.39 0.00
CA GLU A 13 -38.41 -24.92 -1.37
C GLU A 13 -37.05 -24.83 -2.09
N ILE A 14 -36.33 -23.72 -1.95
CA ILE A 14 -34.97 -23.56 -2.51
C ILE A 14 -34.02 -24.61 -1.90
N VAL A 15 -34.04 -24.77 -0.57
CA VAL A 15 -33.19 -25.78 0.12
C VAL A 15 -33.52 -27.19 -0.31
N ARG A 16 -34.79 -27.50 -0.56
CA ARG A 16 -35.23 -28.81 -1.05
C ARG A 16 -34.64 -29.11 -2.43
N GLN A 17 -34.67 -28.14 -3.34
CA GLN A 17 -34.15 -28.29 -4.70
C GLN A 17 -32.61 -28.37 -4.73
N VAL A 18 -31.92 -27.50 -3.99
CA VAL A 18 -30.46 -27.54 -3.84
C VAL A 18 -30.02 -28.83 -3.14
N GLY A 19 -30.74 -29.24 -2.12
CA GLY A 19 -30.47 -30.47 -1.37
C GLY A 19 -30.56 -31.72 -2.24
N ALA A 20 -31.57 -31.81 -3.12
CA ALA A 20 -31.70 -32.90 -4.09
C ALA A 20 -30.53 -32.95 -5.08
N ALA A 21 -30.05 -31.79 -5.55
CA ALA A 21 -28.87 -31.71 -6.43
C ALA A 21 -27.59 -32.20 -5.73
N LEU A 22 -27.39 -31.79 -4.47
CA LEU A 22 -26.24 -32.21 -3.67
C LEU A 22 -26.30 -33.70 -3.31
N GLY A 23 -27.47 -34.21 -2.91
CA GLY A 23 -27.67 -35.64 -2.64
C GLY A 23 -27.32 -36.51 -3.85
N PHE A 24 -27.73 -36.09 -5.05
CA PHE A 24 -27.35 -36.75 -6.30
C PHE A 24 -25.82 -36.74 -6.53
N ALA A 25 -25.16 -35.59 -6.34
CA ALA A 25 -23.70 -35.47 -6.50
C ALA A 25 -22.93 -36.32 -5.48
N HIS A 26 -23.36 -36.32 -4.21
CA HIS A 26 -22.75 -37.09 -3.13
C HIS A 26 -22.85 -38.60 -3.39
N ALA A 27 -23.97 -39.07 -3.96
CA ALA A 27 -24.14 -40.47 -4.36
C ALA A 27 -23.16 -40.91 -5.48
N GLN A 28 -22.60 -39.95 -6.24
CA GLN A 28 -21.57 -40.18 -7.25
C GLN A 28 -20.15 -39.94 -6.71
N GLY A 29 -20.00 -39.71 -5.41
CA GLY A 29 -18.70 -39.44 -4.77
C GLY A 29 -18.15 -38.04 -5.00
N VAL A 30 -18.97 -37.10 -5.49
CA VAL A 30 -18.59 -35.71 -5.74
C VAL A 30 -19.07 -34.83 -4.59
N VAL A 31 -18.18 -34.01 -4.01
CA VAL A 31 -18.51 -32.99 -2.99
C VAL A 31 -18.28 -31.62 -3.60
N HIS A 32 -19.23 -30.68 -3.45
CA HIS A 32 -19.23 -29.40 -4.14
C HIS A 32 -18.20 -28.41 -3.56
N ARG A 33 -18.12 -28.30 -2.23
CA ARG A 33 -17.15 -27.51 -1.45
C ARG A 33 -17.27 -25.98 -1.55
N ASP A 34 -18.26 -25.44 -2.25
CA ASP A 34 -18.44 -23.98 -2.43
C ASP A 34 -19.92 -23.62 -2.56
N ILE A 35 -20.76 -24.10 -1.64
CA ILE A 35 -22.18 -23.74 -1.62
C ILE A 35 -22.36 -22.37 -0.96
N LYS A 36 -22.87 -21.42 -1.73
CA LYS A 36 -23.12 -20.02 -1.35
C LYS A 36 -24.19 -19.40 -2.27
N PRO A 37 -24.80 -18.26 -1.91
CA PRO A 37 -25.87 -17.65 -2.72
C PRO A 37 -25.47 -17.40 -4.17
N GLU A 38 -24.21 -17.03 -4.45
CA GLU A 38 -23.72 -16.77 -5.81
C GLU A 38 -23.72 -18.01 -6.71
N ASN A 39 -23.64 -19.21 -6.12
CA ASN A 39 -23.60 -20.49 -6.84
C ASN A 39 -24.98 -21.18 -6.91
N ILE A 40 -26.04 -20.53 -6.41
CA ILE A 40 -27.43 -21.02 -6.47
C ILE A 40 -28.21 -20.12 -7.43
N LEU A 41 -28.42 -20.60 -8.65
CA LEU A 41 -29.08 -19.86 -9.72
C LEU A 41 -30.59 -20.10 -9.69
N LEU A 42 -31.38 -19.03 -9.60
CA LEU A 42 -32.84 -19.10 -9.66
C LEU A 42 -33.31 -18.88 -11.11
N SER A 43 -34.00 -19.85 -11.69
CA SER A 43 -34.54 -19.78 -13.05
C SER A 43 -35.93 -20.42 -13.12
N ARG A 44 -36.95 -19.62 -13.48
CA ARG A 44 -38.34 -20.07 -13.71
C ARG A 44 -38.98 -20.82 -12.53
N GLY A 45 -38.59 -20.52 -11.30
CA GLY A 45 -39.11 -21.15 -10.08
C GLY A 45 -38.28 -22.36 -9.60
N ASP A 46 -37.23 -22.72 -10.34
CA ASP A 46 -36.28 -23.76 -9.96
C ASP A 46 -34.93 -23.15 -9.54
N ALA A 47 -34.29 -23.73 -8.52
CA ALA A 47 -32.96 -23.45 -8.03
C ALA A 47 -31.97 -24.48 -8.58
N VAL A 48 -30.92 -24.00 -9.24
CA VAL A 48 -29.90 -24.81 -9.91
C VAL A 48 -28.54 -24.52 -9.27
N VAL A 49 -27.80 -25.57 -8.93
CA VAL A 49 -26.44 -25.46 -8.38
C VAL A 49 -25.41 -25.34 -9.52
N ALA A 50 -24.58 -24.30 -9.48
CA ALA A 50 -23.53 -24.01 -10.46
C ALA A 50 -22.12 -24.09 -9.84
N ASP A 51 -21.09 -24.22 -10.70
CA ASP A 51 -19.66 -24.20 -10.32
C ASP A 51 -19.23 -25.27 -9.29
N PHE A 52 -19.33 -26.55 -9.67
CA PHE A 52 -18.67 -27.64 -8.95
C PHE A 52 -17.16 -27.34 -8.86
N GLY A 53 -16.63 -27.09 -7.66
CA GLY A 53 -15.35 -26.44 -7.42
C GLY A 53 -14.08 -27.15 -7.95
N ILE A 54 -13.88 -27.12 -9.27
CA ILE A 54 -12.69 -27.66 -9.97
C ILE A 54 -11.39 -26.94 -9.56
N ALA A 55 -11.48 -25.75 -8.97
CA ALA A 55 -10.33 -24.95 -8.52
C ALA A 55 -9.51 -25.62 -7.38
N HIS A 56 -10.08 -26.52 -6.59
CA HIS A 56 -9.37 -27.17 -5.47
C HIS A 56 -8.68 -28.50 -5.82
N ALA A 57 -8.72 -28.95 -7.08
CA ALA A 57 -8.00 -30.15 -7.51
C ALA A 57 -6.49 -29.91 -7.74
N LEU A 58 -6.05 -28.65 -7.81
CA LEU A 58 -4.64 -28.27 -8.04
C LEU A 58 -3.77 -28.30 -6.77
N ASP A 59 -4.36 -28.25 -5.57
CA ASP A 59 -3.60 -28.28 -4.31
C ASP A 59 -3.07 -29.68 -3.94
N ALA A 60 -3.58 -30.73 -4.59
CA ALA A 60 -3.13 -32.11 -4.37
C ALA A 60 -1.82 -32.46 -5.11
N ALA A 61 -1.34 -31.58 -5.99
CA ALA A 61 -0.15 -31.80 -6.81
C ALA A 61 0.97 -30.79 -6.49
N GLY A 62 1.41 -30.76 -5.22
CA GLY A 62 2.76 -30.33 -4.82
C GLY A 62 3.14 -28.88 -5.12
N GLY A 63 2.99 -28.01 -4.12
CA GLY A 63 3.64 -26.71 -4.08
C GLY A 63 3.48 -26.03 -2.72
N GLU A 64 4.55 -25.99 -1.92
CA GLU A 64 4.63 -25.11 -0.76
C GLU A 64 4.45 -23.65 -1.21
N ARG A 65 3.28 -23.06 -0.96
CA ARG A 65 3.05 -21.61 -0.79
C ARG A 65 1.57 -21.35 -0.46
N LEU A 66 1.28 -20.95 0.78
CA LEU A 66 0.09 -20.15 1.15
C LEU A 66 0.15 -19.72 2.64
N THR A 67 1.12 -18.88 3.00
CA THR A 67 1.08 -18.09 4.26
C THR A 67 1.69 -16.68 4.14
N GLN A 68 2.08 -16.23 2.94
CA GLN A 68 2.59 -14.86 2.70
C GLN A 68 1.65 -14.13 1.74
N THR A 69 0.52 -13.63 2.26
CA THR A 69 -0.35 -12.53 1.75
C THR A 69 -1.77 -12.56 2.34
N GLY A 70 -2.12 -13.54 3.18
CA GLY A 70 -3.37 -13.48 3.96
C GLY A 70 -4.68 -13.61 3.17
N MET A 71 -4.64 -13.85 1.86
CA MET A 71 -5.83 -14.19 1.07
C MET A 71 -6.05 -15.71 1.13
N ALA A 72 -6.94 -16.15 2.02
CA ALA A 72 -7.61 -17.43 1.82
C ALA A 72 -8.49 -17.31 0.56
N VAL A 73 -8.26 -18.15 -0.44
CA VAL A 73 -9.07 -18.17 -1.67
C VAL A 73 -10.37 -18.93 -1.36
N GLY A 74 -11.47 -18.19 -1.19
CA GLY A 74 -12.83 -18.67 -0.94
C GLY A 74 -13.65 -17.64 -0.14
N THR A 75 -14.99 -17.64 -0.25
CA THR A 75 -15.84 -16.79 0.60
C THR A 75 -15.99 -17.49 1.97
N PRO A 76 -15.34 -17.02 3.04
CA PRO A 76 -15.27 -17.74 4.32
C PRO A 76 -16.63 -17.91 5.01
N VAL A 77 -17.62 -17.08 4.65
CA VAL A 77 -18.96 -16.93 5.27
C VAL A 77 -19.82 -18.21 5.27
N TYR A 78 -19.59 -19.11 4.31
CA TYR A 78 -20.36 -20.37 4.20
C TYR A 78 -19.48 -21.60 4.35
N MET A 79 -18.20 -21.43 4.66
CA MET A 79 -17.24 -22.53 4.71
C MET A 79 -17.41 -23.36 5.97
N SER A 80 -17.40 -24.70 5.84
CA SER A 80 -17.48 -25.56 7.02
C SER A 80 -16.19 -25.53 7.86
N PRO A 81 -16.25 -25.82 9.17
CA PRO A 81 -15.07 -25.82 10.04
C PRO A 81 -13.99 -26.80 9.58
N GLU A 82 -14.37 -27.93 9.00
CA GLU A 82 -13.45 -28.93 8.46
C GLU A 82 -12.81 -28.50 7.14
N GLN A 83 -13.48 -27.69 6.30
CA GLN A 83 -12.89 -27.11 5.09
C GLN A 83 -11.81 -26.08 5.44
N ALA A 84 -12.02 -25.28 6.47
CA ALA A 84 -11.07 -24.25 6.91
C ALA A 84 -9.77 -24.80 7.51
N ARG A 85 -9.74 -26.08 7.91
CA ARG A 85 -8.58 -26.72 8.59
C ARG A 85 -7.53 -27.32 7.65
N GLY A 86 -7.73 -27.30 6.34
CA GLY A 86 -6.78 -27.88 5.36
C GLY A 86 -7.06 -29.36 5.04
N PRO A 87 -6.10 -30.08 4.41
CA PRO A 87 -6.34 -31.29 3.61
C PRO A 87 -6.74 -32.51 4.45
N ALA A 88 -7.99 -32.54 4.87
CA ALA A 88 -8.70 -33.72 5.33
C ALA A 88 -9.64 -34.23 4.24
N SER A 89 -10.02 -35.51 4.29
CA SER A 89 -11.07 -36.06 3.42
C SER A 89 -12.42 -35.42 3.77
N LEU A 90 -12.85 -34.44 2.98
CA LEU A 90 -14.17 -33.82 3.08
C LEU A 90 -15.23 -34.76 2.49
N ASP A 91 -16.36 -34.91 3.17
CA ASP A 91 -17.53 -35.63 2.69
C ASP A 91 -18.73 -34.68 2.47
N GLY A 92 -19.88 -35.21 2.07
CA GLY A 92 -21.08 -34.43 1.78
C GLY A 92 -21.62 -33.59 2.94
N ARG A 93 -21.15 -33.82 4.18
CA ARG A 93 -21.58 -33.05 5.35
C ARG A 93 -20.97 -31.64 5.38
N SER A 94 -19.91 -31.38 4.60
CA SER A 94 -19.41 -30.03 4.40
C SER A 94 -20.39 -29.19 3.59
N ASP A 95 -20.92 -29.73 2.48
CA ASP A 95 -21.95 -29.05 1.68
C ASP A 95 -23.25 -28.85 2.47
N GLN A 96 -23.61 -29.79 3.34
CA GLN A 96 -24.75 -29.67 4.26
C GLN A 96 -24.61 -28.46 5.20
N TYR A 97 -23.41 -28.23 5.74
CA TYR A 97 -23.13 -27.11 6.63
C TYR A 97 -23.28 -25.77 5.89
N SER A 98 -22.70 -25.68 4.69
CA SER A 98 -22.81 -24.51 3.83
C SER A 98 -24.27 -24.22 3.44
N LEU A 99 -25.04 -25.25 3.07
CA LEU A 99 -26.46 -25.11 2.77
C LEU A 99 -27.28 -24.64 3.97
N ALA A 100 -26.95 -25.09 5.19
CA ALA A 100 -27.58 -24.60 6.41
C ALA A 100 -27.25 -23.14 6.72
N CYS A 101 -26.04 -22.66 6.38
CA CYS A 101 -25.69 -21.24 6.46
C CYS A 101 -26.53 -20.40 5.48
N VAL A 102 -26.72 -20.88 4.25
CA VAL A 102 -27.58 -20.22 3.25
C VAL A 102 -29.05 -20.19 3.72
N LEU A 103 -29.58 -21.29 4.25
CA LEU A 103 -30.95 -21.31 4.81
C LEU A 103 -31.11 -20.32 5.96
N TYR A 104 -30.14 -20.26 6.87
CA TYR A 104 -30.15 -19.31 7.96
C TYR A 104 -30.23 -17.87 7.43
N GLU A 105 -29.39 -17.54 6.45
CA GLU A 105 -29.39 -16.22 5.82
C GLU A 105 -30.70 -15.90 5.10
N MET A 106 -31.29 -16.83 4.34
CA MET A 106 -32.58 -16.60 3.69
C MET A 106 -33.69 -16.30 4.70
N LEU A 107 -33.64 -16.90 5.89
CA LEU A 107 -34.64 -16.70 6.94
C LEU A 107 -34.41 -15.43 7.77
N VAL A 108 -33.16 -15.10 8.09
CA VAL A 108 -32.77 -14.01 9.01
C VAL A 108 -32.36 -12.73 8.29
N GLY A 109 -31.87 -12.86 7.07
CA GLY A 109 -31.34 -11.79 6.23
C GLY A 109 -29.87 -11.43 6.47
N ALA A 110 -29.17 -12.27 7.23
CA ALA A 110 -27.73 -12.26 7.41
C ALA A 110 -27.26 -13.70 7.73
N PRO A 111 -26.04 -14.09 7.33
CA PRO A 111 -25.49 -15.42 7.63
C PRO A 111 -25.32 -15.63 9.14
N PRO A 112 -25.26 -16.90 9.61
CA PRO A 112 -25.19 -17.20 11.05
C PRO A 112 -23.89 -16.72 11.69
N PHE A 113 -22.82 -16.66 10.90
CA PHE A 113 -21.53 -16.16 11.29
C PHE A 113 -21.04 -15.22 10.19
N ASP A 114 -20.74 -13.99 10.59
CA ASP A 114 -20.11 -12.98 9.75
C ASP A 114 -18.94 -12.38 10.52
N GLY A 115 -18.06 -11.64 9.86
CA GLY A 115 -16.92 -11.02 10.50
C GLY A 115 -16.10 -10.18 9.53
N PRO A 116 -15.28 -9.26 10.04
CA PRO A 116 -14.50 -8.35 9.19
C PRO A 116 -13.37 -9.06 8.44
N THR A 117 -12.97 -10.26 8.85
CA THR A 117 -11.89 -11.04 8.23
C THR A 117 -12.25 -12.53 8.10
N ALA A 118 -11.63 -13.21 7.13
CA ALA A 118 -11.82 -14.65 6.93
C ALA A 118 -11.44 -15.46 8.18
N GLN A 119 -10.40 -15.05 8.89
CA GLN A 119 -9.92 -15.70 10.11
C GLN A 119 -10.95 -15.62 11.24
N VAL A 120 -11.63 -14.48 11.41
CA VAL A 120 -12.72 -14.32 12.38
C VAL A 120 -13.90 -15.18 12.00
N ILE A 121 -14.29 -15.14 10.72
CA ILE A 121 -15.39 -15.96 10.22
C ILE A 121 -15.08 -17.45 10.46
N PHE A 122 -13.86 -17.93 10.18
CA PHE A 122 -13.43 -19.30 10.50
C PHE A 122 -13.42 -19.62 12.00
N ALA A 123 -12.98 -18.69 12.83
CA ALA A 123 -13.00 -18.85 14.29
C ALA A 123 -14.43 -19.00 14.81
N ARG A 124 -15.37 -18.19 14.30
CA ARG A 124 -16.80 -18.26 14.65
C ARG A 124 -17.44 -19.56 14.14
N HIS A 125 -17.17 -19.92 12.89
CA HIS A 125 -17.58 -21.23 12.36
C HIS A 125 -17.03 -22.37 13.22
N SER A 126 -15.85 -22.24 13.81
CA SER A 126 -15.21 -23.27 14.63
C SER A 126 -15.65 -23.30 16.10
N MET A 127 -15.96 -22.15 16.71
CA MET A 127 -16.09 -22.03 18.18
C MET A 127 -17.41 -21.43 18.66
N ASP A 128 -18.01 -20.51 17.92
CA ASP A 128 -19.17 -19.76 18.41
C ASP A 128 -20.44 -20.61 18.34
N PRO A 129 -21.34 -20.51 19.34
CA PRO A 129 -22.65 -21.15 19.24
C PRO A 129 -23.45 -20.55 18.07
N VAL A 130 -24.28 -21.36 17.42
CA VAL A 130 -25.21 -20.88 16.37
C VAL A 130 -26.18 -19.87 16.99
N PRO A 131 -26.29 -18.64 16.46
CA PRO A 131 -27.23 -17.67 17.01
C PRO A 131 -28.68 -18.17 16.82
N PRO A 132 -29.53 -18.19 17.87
CA PRO A 132 -30.85 -18.82 17.76
C PRO A 132 -31.75 -18.14 16.72
N LEU A 133 -32.21 -18.92 15.73
CA LEU A 133 -33.06 -18.45 14.63
C LEU A 133 -34.30 -17.71 15.11
N ARG A 134 -34.96 -18.23 16.14
CA ARG A 134 -36.23 -17.68 16.66
C ARG A 134 -36.04 -16.39 17.44
N SER A 135 -34.81 -16.05 17.84
CA SER A 135 -34.48 -14.74 18.40
C SER A 135 -34.52 -13.65 17.33
N ALA A 136 -34.14 -13.98 16.09
CA ALA A 136 -34.17 -13.06 14.95
C ALA A 136 -35.51 -13.09 14.20
N ARG A 137 -36.18 -14.26 14.12
CA ARG A 137 -37.47 -14.42 13.45
C ARG A 137 -38.36 -15.41 14.20
N SER A 138 -39.19 -14.88 15.10
CA SER A 138 -40.09 -15.68 15.95
C SER A 138 -41.16 -16.50 15.21
N THR A 139 -41.41 -16.20 13.92
CA THR A 139 -42.35 -16.93 13.05
C THR A 139 -41.79 -18.25 12.51
N VAL A 140 -40.51 -18.56 12.75
CA VAL A 140 -39.91 -19.84 12.36
C VAL A 140 -40.31 -20.93 13.38
N PRO A 141 -40.82 -22.09 12.94
CA PRO A 141 -41.12 -23.21 13.83
C PRO A 141 -39.87 -23.71 14.59
N ALA A 142 -40.07 -24.23 15.80
CA ALA A 142 -38.96 -24.71 16.64
C ALA A 142 -38.22 -25.89 16.00
N GLU A 143 -38.92 -26.67 15.21
CA GLU A 143 -38.43 -27.83 14.48
C GLU A 143 -37.45 -27.41 13.37
N VAL A 144 -37.70 -26.28 12.68
CA VAL A 144 -36.78 -25.72 11.69
C VAL A 144 -35.52 -25.20 12.35
N GLU A 145 -35.64 -24.48 13.47
CA GLU A 145 -34.48 -24.02 14.26
C GLU A 145 -33.61 -25.20 14.71
N THR A 146 -34.23 -26.25 15.25
CA THR A 146 -33.53 -27.46 15.71
C THR A 146 -32.78 -28.15 14.55
N ALA A 147 -33.40 -28.23 13.36
CA ALA A 147 -32.76 -28.84 12.19
C ALA A 147 -31.55 -28.01 11.70
N VAL A 148 -31.67 -26.68 11.64
CA VAL A 148 -30.57 -25.79 11.22
C VAL A 148 -29.44 -25.80 12.24
N GLU A 149 -29.73 -25.75 13.54
CA GLU A 149 -28.70 -25.83 14.59
C GLU A 149 -27.92 -27.15 14.52
N ARG A 150 -28.61 -28.27 14.25
CA ARG A 150 -27.95 -29.57 14.09
C ARG A 150 -27.09 -29.64 12.82
N ALA A 151 -27.55 -29.10 11.71
CA ALA A 151 -26.77 -29.06 10.46
C ALA A 151 -25.54 -28.14 10.58
N LEU A 152 -25.59 -27.11 11.44
CA LEU A 152 -24.49 -26.21 11.76
C LEU A 152 -23.61 -26.70 12.93
N ALA A 153 -23.74 -27.95 13.35
CA ALA A 153 -22.86 -28.52 14.37
C ALA A 153 -21.40 -28.48 13.93
N LYS A 154 -20.50 -28.17 14.88
CA LYS A 154 -19.09 -27.91 14.61
C LYS A 154 -18.34 -29.17 14.18
N SER A 155 -18.73 -30.32 14.72
CA SER A 155 -18.25 -31.62 14.31
C SER A 155 -19.18 -32.23 13.25
N PRO A 156 -18.67 -32.70 12.09
CA PRO A 156 -19.47 -33.41 11.11
C PRO A 156 -20.18 -34.65 11.65
N ALA A 157 -19.67 -35.27 12.72
CA ALA A 157 -20.28 -36.44 13.34
C ALA A 157 -21.61 -36.13 14.04
N ASP A 158 -21.82 -34.88 14.46
CA ASP A 158 -23.01 -34.45 15.19
C ASP A 158 -24.14 -33.97 14.25
N ARG A 159 -23.85 -33.86 12.94
CA ARG A 159 -24.80 -33.41 11.91
C ARG A 159 -25.70 -34.55 11.42
N PHE A 160 -26.50 -34.29 10.38
CA PHE A 160 -27.26 -35.35 9.73
C PHE A 160 -26.33 -36.21 8.86
N PRO A 161 -26.52 -37.54 8.83
CA PRO A 161 -25.77 -38.46 7.99
C PRO A 161 -25.65 -38.06 6.51
N SER A 162 -26.69 -37.43 5.93
CA SER A 162 -26.72 -36.94 4.55
C SER A 162 -27.50 -35.63 4.41
N VAL A 163 -27.31 -34.92 3.29
CA VAL A 163 -28.12 -33.74 2.93
C VAL A 163 -29.61 -34.09 2.82
N ASP A 164 -29.96 -35.28 2.31
CA ASP A 164 -31.37 -35.72 2.21
C ASP A 164 -32.04 -35.83 3.58
N GLU A 165 -31.32 -36.34 4.59
CA GLU A 165 -31.84 -36.41 5.96
C GLU A 165 -32.02 -35.03 6.60
N PHE A 166 -31.16 -34.07 6.27
CA PHE A 166 -31.33 -32.68 6.68
C PHE A 166 -32.59 -32.05 6.03
N VAL A 167 -32.79 -32.24 4.73
CA VAL A 167 -33.98 -31.74 4.02
C VAL A 167 -35.27 -32.36 4.57
N ASN A 168 -35.30 -33.68 4.78
CA ASN A 168 -36.45 -34.37 5.36
C ASN A 168 -36.81 -33.85 6.77
N ALA A 169 -35.82 -33.50 7.57
CA ALA A 169 -36.03 -32.93 8.90
C ALA A 169 -36.69 -31.53 8.84
N LEU A 170 -36.44 -30.75 7.78
CA LEU A 170 -37.09 -29.46 7.56
C LEU A 170 -38.54 -29.62 7.09
N GLU A 171 -38.86 -30.66 6.32
CA GLU A 171 -40.22 -30.93 5.84
C GLU A 171 -41.16 -31.43 6.95
N GLY A 172 -40.63 -32.20 7.92
CA GLY A 172 -41.38 -32.62 9.11
C GLY A 172 -41.84 -31.47 10.02
N ALA A 173 -41.27 -30.28 9.85
CA ALA A 173 -41.57 -29.05 10.59
C ALA A 173 -42.70 -28.20 9.96
N ALA A 174 -43.15 -28.54 8.75
CA ALA A 174 -44.12 -27.74 7.98
C ALA A 174 -45.60 -28.07 8.28
N GLY A 175 -45.91 -28.52 9.50
CA GLY A 175 -47.29 -28.75 9.97
C GLY A 175 -47.99 -27.45 10.44
N PRO A 176 -49.33 -27.36 10.42
CA PRO A 176 -50.06 -26.12 10.69
C PRO A 176 -50.14 -25.73 12.18
N ASP A 177 -50.12 -24.40 12.39
CA ASP A 177 -50.14 -23.59 13.63
C ASP A 177 -50.87 -24.11 14.88
N ALA A 178 -50.27 -23.87 16.05
CA ALA A 178 -50.97 -23.81 17.33
C ALA A 178 -50.41 -22.69 18.24
N ASP A 179 -51.11 -21.57 18.19
CA ASP A 179 -51.10 -20.43 19.09
C ASP A 179 -51.60 -20.80 20.51
N ARG A 180 -50.90 -20.35 21.58
CA ARG A 180 -51.50 -19.75 22.80
C ARG A 180 -50.51 -19.46 23.95
N ALA A 181 -50.36 -18.16 24.22
CA ALA A 181 -50.61 -17.44 25.48
C ALA A 181 -50.04 -17.94 26.82
N ALA A 182 -49.33 -17.04 27.53
CA ALA A 182 -49.72 -16.56 28.88
C ALA A 182 -48.86 -15.37 29.36
N ARG A 183 -49.51 -14.27 29.74
CA ARG A 183 -49.00 -13.21 30.64
C ARG A 183 -49.71 -13.33 32.00
N PRO A 184 -49.08 -12.91 33.10
CA PRO A 184 -49.63 -11.83 33.96
C PRO A 184 -48.50 -10.87 34.40
N GLY A 185 -48.64 -9.58 34.76
CA GLY A 185 -49.63 -8.81 35.52
C GLY A 185 -48.84 -8.02 36.61
N PRO A 186 -49.00 -6.70 36.84
CA PRO A 186 -48.06 -5.93 37.68
C PRO A 186 -48.52 -5.78 39.13
N ALA A 187 -47.57 -5.75 40.08
CA ALA A 187 -47.83 -5.43 41.49
C ALA A 187 -47.17 -4.09 41.90
N ARG A 188 -47.87 -3.34 42.76
CA ARG A 188 -47.51 -2.02 43.31
C ARG A 188 -47.12 -2.11 44.79
N PHE A 189 -46.49 -1.02 45.27
CA PHE A 189 -46.23 -0.55 46.65
C PHE A 189 -45.01 -1.18 47.36
N ALA A 190 -44.20 -0.45 48.16
CA ALA A 190 -44.55 0.64 49.07
C ALA A 190 -43.41 1.64 49.37
N ARG A 191 -43.81 2.81 49.90
CA ARG A 191 -43.00 3.87 50.53
C ARG A 191 -42.43 3.42 51.88
N TRP A 192 -41.24 3.92 52.23
CA TRP A 192 -40.79 4.15 53.60
C TRP A 192 -40.18 5.56 53.72
N VAL A 193 -40.54 6.27 54.80
CA VAL A 193 -39.96 7.54 55.31
C VAL A 193 -39.34 7.17 56.66
N GLY A 194 -38.19 7.63 57.13
CA GLY A 194 -37.14 8.52 56.65
C GLY A 194 -36.14 8.76 57.81
N LEU A 195 -35.06 9.52 57.63
CA LEU A 195 -34.38 10.22 58.73
C LEU A 195 -33.44 11.33 58.20
N ARG A 196 -33.22 12.32 59.06
CA ARG A 196 -32.80 13.71 58.79
C ARG A 196 -31.31 13.86 58.44
N GLY A 197 -30.99 14.94 57.70
CA GLY A 197 -29.90 15.83 58.13
C GLY A 197 -28.63 15.95 57.30
N ILE A 198 -28.69 15.88 55.96
CA ILE A 198 -27.73 16.59 55.08
C ILE A 198 -28.58 17.32 54.04
N SER A 199 -28.27 18.59 53.77
CA SER A 199 -29.01 19.51 52.91
C SER A 199 -29.60 18.83 51.68
N ALA A 200 -30.94 18.73 51.59
CA ALA A 200 -31.64 18.07 50.49
C ALA A 200 -31.25 18.64 49.11
N GLY A 201 -30.83 19.91 49.05
CA GLY A 201 -30.26 20.53 47.85
C GLY A 201 -28.90 19.94 47.43
N ALA A 202 -28.04 19.55 48.37
CA ALA A 202 -26.75 18.94 48.07
C ALA A 202 -26.89 17.49 47.58
N VAL A 203 -27.80 16.71 48.18
CA VAL A 203 -28.09 15.34 47.73
C VAL A 203 -28.76 15.33 46.36
N LEU A 204 -29.72 16.24 46.12
CA LEU A 204 -30.36 16.39 44.81
C LEU A 204 -29.35 16.87 43.75
N ALA A 205 -28.47 17.81 44.09
CA ALA A 205 -27.39 18.24 43.20
C ALA A 205 -26.43 17.09 42.88
N VAL A 206 -26.04 16.27 43.86
CA VAL A 206 -25.19 15.08 43.64
C VAL A 206 -25.90 14.06 42.75
N LEU A 207 -27.21 13.82 42.93
CA LEU A 207 -27.97 12.89 42.09
C LEU A 207 -28.16 13.41 40.66
N VAL A 208 -28.39 14.70 40.48
CA VAL A 208 -28.47 15.34 39.15
C VAL A 208 -27.11 15.31 38.46
N LEU A 209 -26.03 15.62 39.18
CA LEU A 209 -24.66 15.54 38.65
C LEU A 209 -24.27 14.09 38.32
N ALA A 210 -24.63 13.12 39.16
CA ALA A 210 -24.39 11.70 38.89
C ALA A 210 -25.23 11.19 37.70
N GLY A 211 -26.48 11.65 37.57
CA GLY A 211 -27.35 11.33 36.44
C GLY A 211 -26.86 11.96 35.14
N ALA A 212 -26.43 13.22 35.16
CA ALA A 212 -25.83 13.91 34.02
C ALA A 212 -24.49 13.27 33.63
N TRP A 213 -23.66 12.87 34.60
CA TRP A 213 -22.42 12.14 34.38
C TRP A 213 -22.67 10.75 33.79
N GLY A 214 -23.65 10.00 34.32
CA GLY A 214 -24.06 8.71 33.78
C GLY A 214 -24.60 8.81 32.36
N TRP A 215 -25.44 9.80 32.08
CA TRP A 215 -25.96 10.08 30.73
C TRP A 215 -24.84 10.49 29.77
N ALA A 216 -23.94 11.39 30.16
CA ALA A 216 -22.80 11.78 29.34
C ALA A 216 -21.86 10.60 29.06
N LYS A 217 -21.65 9.72 30.05
CA LYS A 217 -20.88 8.47 29.89
C LYS A 217 -21.57 7.51 28.93
N GLN A 218 -22.89 7.34 29.05
CA GLN A 218 -23.68 6.48 28.17
C GLN A 218 -23.70 7.02 26.73
N ALA A 219 -23.84 8.34 26.56
CA ALA A 219 -23.82 9.01 25.26
C ALA A 219 -22.46 8.87 24.59
N ARG A 220 -21.35 9.05 25.33
CA ARG A 220 -19.99 8.81 24.81
C ARG A 220 -19.78 7.35 24.41
N ALA A 221 -20.27 6.40 25.21
CA ALA A 221 -20.19 4.99 24.87
C ALA A 221 -21.07 4.62 23.66
N GLY A 222 -22.21 5.30 23.47
CA GLY A 222 -23.04 5.21 22.28
C GLY A 222 -22.30 5.69 21.04
N TRP A 223 -21.84 6.95 21.05
CA TRP A 223 -21.02 7.55 19.99
C TRP A 223 -19.83 6.66 19.61
N ALA A 224 -19.08 6.16 20.60
CA ALA A 224 -17.92 5.32 20.35
C ALA A 224 -18.30 4.08 19.52
N ARG A 225 -19.40 3.39 19.86
CA ARG A 225 -19.82 2.16 19.16
C ARG A 225 -20.51 2.41 17.83
N THR A 226 -21.30 3.47 17.71
CA THR A 226 -22.14 3.72 16.53
C THR A 226 -21.46 4.58 15.47
N GLU A 227 -20.47 5.38 15.85
CA GLU A 227 -19.80 6.33 14.96
C GLU A 227 -18.29 6.10 14.94
N ALA A 228 -17.63 6.12 16.10
CA ALA A 228 -16.17 6.10 16.15
C ALA A 228 -15.55 4.78 15.67
N LEU A 229 -16.07 3.63 16.12
CA LEU A 229 -15.54 2.32 15.71
C LEU A 229 -15.78 2.02 14.21
N PRO A 230 -16.98 2.23 13.64
CA PRO A 230 -17.19 2.05 12.20
C PRO A 230 -16.30 2.97 11.36
N GLU A 231 -16.13 4.23 11.77
CA GLU A 231 -15.26 5.17 11.05
C GLU A 231 -13.78 4.78 11.18
N ALA A 232 -13.34 4.32 12.35
CA ALA A 232 -11.99 3.79 12.53
C ALA A 232 -11.74 2.57 11.63
N ALA A 233 -12.71 1.65 11.53
CA ALA A 233 -12.61 0.49 10.64
C ALA A 233 -12.51 0.91 9.16
N ARG A 234 -13.30 1.90 8.73
CA ARG A 234 -13.21 2.48 7.38
C ARG A 234 -11.83 3.07 7.12
N LEU A 235 -11.29 3.85 8.07
CA LEU A 235 -9.95 4.43 7.96
C LEU A 235 -8.86 3.35 7.86
N ILE A 236 -9.00 2.24 8.59
CA ILE A 236 -8.06 1.11 8.52
C ILE A 236 -8.11 0.44 7.15
N GLN A 237 -9.30 0.22 6.59
CA GLN A 237 -9.47 -0.32 5.24
C GLN A 237 -8.85 0.58 4.16
N GLU A 238 -8.86 1.90 4.38
CA GLU A 238 -8.19 2.88 3.51
C GLU A 238 -6.67 2.98 3.76
N GLY A 239 -6.11 2.18 4.68
CA GLY A 239 -4.70 2.23 5.06
C GLY A 239 -4.32 3.45 5.94
N ARG A 240 -5.30 4.23 6.40
CA ARG A 240 -5.12 5.46 7.19
C ARG A 240 -5.03 5.17 8.69
N ASN A 241 -4.13 4.26 9.05
CA ASN A 241 -4.01 3.71 10.40
C ASN A 241 -3.66 4.75 11.46
N HIS A 242 -2.93 5.83 11.11
CA HIS A 242 -2.61 6.91 12.06
C HIS A 242 -3.87 7.69 12.48
N ALA A 243 -4.72 8.04 11.52
CA ALA A 243 -6.01 8.68 11.80
C ALA A 243 -6.94 7.75 12.59
N ALA A 244 -6.98 6.46 12.22
CA ALA A 244 -7.76 5.45 12.94
C ALA A 244 -7.31 5.34 14.41
N LEU A 245 -6.00 5.28 14.69
CA LEU A 245 -5.50 5.19 16.05
C LEU A 245 -5.93 6.38 16.92
N ARG A 246 -5.93 7.61 16.38
CA ARG A 246 -6.39 8.79 17.13
C ARG A 246 -7.84 8.62 17.57
N LEU A 247 -8.70 8.20 16.65
CA LEU A 247 -10.11 7.96 16.92
C LEU A 247 -10.33 6.79 17.89
N LEU A 248 -9.56 5.72 17.76
CA LEU A 248 -9.60 4.56 18.67
C LEU A 248 -9.17 4.92 20.09
N ARG A 249 -8.16 5.78 20.27
CA ARG A 249 -7.74 6.27 21.60
C ARG A 249 -8.84 7.10 22.27
N GLU A 250 -9.56 7.93 21.51
CA GLU A 250 -10.71 8.67 22.02
C GLU A 250 -11.87 7.74 22.39
N ALA A 251 -12.15 6.73 21.57
CA ALA A 251 -13.14 5.71 21.85
C ALA A 251 -12.77 4.87 23.10
N GLU A 252 -11.50 4.53 23.29
CA GLU A 252 -11.01 3.70 24.41
C GLU A 252 -11.30 4.35 25.77
N ALA A 253 -11.22 5.68 25.85
CA ALA A 253 -11.59 6.43 27.04
C ALA A 253 -13.09 6.29 27.41
N ALA A 254 -13.96 6.03 26.42
CA ALA A 254 -15.40 5.87 26.61
C ALA A 254 -15.83 4.41 26.84
N ILE A 255 -15.19 3.47 26.13
CA ILE A 255 -15.52 2.03 26.11
C ILE A 255 -14.26 1.17 26.33
N PRO A 256 -13.58 1.29 27.48
CA PRO A 256 -12.37 0.52 27.74
C PRO A 256 -12.69 -0.99 27.78
N GLY A 257 -11.94 -1.79 27.02
CA GLY A 257 -12.10 -3.24 26.93
C GLY A 257 -13.22 -3.74 26.02
N ASP A 258 -13.84 -2.86 25.20
CA ASP A 258 -14.79 -3.29 24.17
C ASP A 258 -14.09 -4.21 23.13
N PRO A 259 -14.64 -5.40 22.82
CA PRO A 259 -13.96 -6.38 21.96
C PRO A 259 -13.63 -5.84 20.56
N VAL A 260 -14.54 -5.07 19.96
CA VAL A 260 -14.34 -4.50 18.61
C VAL A 260 -13.25 -3.45 18.65
N LEU A 261 -13.23 -2.60 19.69
CA LEU A 261 -12.16 -1.63 19.89
C LEU A 261 -10.79 -2.33 20.03
N GLN A 262 -10.71 -3.41 20.82
CA GLN A 262 -9.45 -4.13 21.01
C GLN A 262 -8.99 -4.84 19.73
N GLU A 263 -9.91 -5.37 18.94
CA GLU A 263 -9.62 -5.96 17.63
C GLU A 263 -9.05 -4.92 16.65
N LEU A 264 -9.72 -3.77 16.50
CA LEU A 264 -9.24 -2.69 15.63
C LEU A 264 -7.88 -2.15 16.08
N LEU A 265 -7.63 -2.06 17.39
CA LEU A 265 -6.31 -1.71 17.92
C LEU A 265 -5.25 -2.79 17.59
N LEU A 266 -5.59 -4.08 17.67
CA LEU A 266 -4.65 -5.16 17.34
C LEU A 266 -4.31 -5.22 15.84
N GLU A 267 -5.30 -4.94 14.98
CA GLU A 267 -5.13 -4.96 13.52
C GLU A 267 -4.30 -3.76 13.02
N SER A 268 -4.57 -2.57 13.56
CA SER A 268 -4.04 -1.31 13.02
C SER A 268 -2.84 -0.75 13.76
N THR A 269 -2.37 -1.41 14.83
CA THR A 269 -1.29 -0.88 15.68
C THR A 269 -0.23 -1.92 16.03
N SER A 270 0.91 -1.44 16.50
CA SER A 270 2.00 -2.26 17.02
C SER A 270 2.62 -1.63 18.25
N LEU A 271 3.16 -2.48 19.13
CA LEU A 271 3.95 -2.04 20.27
C LEU A 271 5.40 -1.81 19.84
N VAL A 272 5.89 -0.62 20.14
CA VAL A 272 7.18 -0.12 19.66
C VAL A 272 8.00 0.40 20.83
N THR A 273 9.25 0.00 20.85
CA THR A 273 10.26 0.53 21.76
C THR A 273 11.14 1.55 21.02
N VAL A 274 11.36 2.72 21.61
CA VAL A 274 12.20 3.77 21.04
C VAL A 274 13.40 4.04 21.95
N ARG A 275 14.58 4.05 21.34
CA ARG A 275 15.87 4.36 21.96
C ARG A 275 16.57 5.45 21.17
N THR A 276 17.33 6.29 21.86
CA THR A 276 18.13 7.34 21.23
C THR A 276 19.53 7.40 21.80
N THR A 277 20.47 7.85 20.98
CA THR A 277 21.83 8.18 21.40
C THR A 277 22.09 9.63 21.00
N PRO A 278 22.27 10.57 21.96
CA PRO A 278 22.17 10.39 23.41
C PRO A 278 20.74 10.07 23.88
N PRO A 279 20.57 9.51 25.09
CA PRO A 279 19.25 9.34 25.70
C PRO A 279 18.59 10.70 26.01
N GLY A 280 17.28 10.73 26.22
CA GLY A 280 16.54 11.95 26.60
C GLY A 280 16.05 12.81 25.44
N ALA A 281 16.28 12.39 24.19
CA ALA A 281 15.82 13.10 23.00
C ALA A 281 14.29 13.09 22.93
N ARG A 282 13.70 14.23 22.57
CA ARG A 282 12.28 14.36 22.30
C ARG A 282 11.96 13.66 20.98
N VAL A 283 10.93 12.83 20.98
CA VAL A 283 10.47 12.06 19.83
C VAL A 283 9.07 12.54 19.46
N SER A 284 8.87 12.82 18.17
CA SER A 284 7.57 13.13 17.59
C SER A 284 7.39 12.36 16.29
N VAL A 285 6.15 12.05 15.95
CA VAL A 285 5.80 11.37 14.70
C VAL A 285 4.68 12.11 13.99
N ARG A 286 4.58 11.90 12.69
CA ARG A 286 3.39 12.20 11.89
C ARG A 286 3.20 11.12 10.84
N ASP A 287 2.00 11.02 10.29
CA ASP A 287 1.73 10.20 9.11
C ASP A 287 2.57 10.73 7.92
N PHE A 288 3.15 9.83 7.13
CA PHE A 288 3.90 10.19 5.93
C PHE A 288 3.02 10.93 4.92
N LEU A 289 1.83 10.39 4.64
CA LEU A 289 0.87 10.96 3.68
C LEU A 289 -0.10 11.97 4.32
N GLY A 290 0.02 12.19 5.64
CA GLY A 290 -0.81 13.14 6.37
C GLY A 290 -0.35 14.60 6.27
N GLU A 291 -1.04 15.47 6.99
CA GLU A 291 -0.71 16.89 7.07
C GLU A 291 0.70 17.10 7.68
N PRO A 292 1.60 17.88 7.06
CA PRO A 292 3.01 17.93 7.49
C PRO A 292 3.25 18.57 8.86
N ASP A 293 2.30 19.38 9.33
CA ASP A 293 2.39 20.07 10.60
C ASP A 293 1.65 19.32 11.74
N ASP A 294 0.98 18.20 11.43
CA ASP A 294 0.26 17.35 12.40
C ASP A 294 1.21 16.41 13.16
N TRP A 295 2.13 17.01 13.92
CA TRP A 295 3.10 16.29 14.74
C TRP A 295 2.49 15.82 16.07
N GLU A 296 2.50 14.51 16.30
CA GLU A 296 2.24 13.88 17.59
C GLU A 296 3.53 13.78 18.41
N VAL A 297 3.55 14.38 19.61
CA VAL A 297 4.69 14.25 20.54
C VAL A 297 4.54 12.97 21.35
N LEU A 298 5.46 12.01 21.16
CA LEU A 298 5.45 10.73 21.87
C LEU A 298 6.10 10.80 23.26
N GLY A 299 7.01 11.76 23.47
CA GLY A 299 7.71 11.95 24.74
C GLY A 299 9.22 12.07 24.58
N ARG A 300 9.98 11.72 25.62
CA ARG A 300 11.45 11.66 25.59
C ARG A 300 11.94 10.23 25.74
N ALA A 301 12.85 9.80 24.89
CA ALA A 301 13.41 8.45 24.92
C ALA A 301 14.27 8.19 26.19
N PRO A 302 14.31 6.96 26.73
CA PRO A 302 13.68 5.74 26.21
C PRO A 302 12.15 5.74 26.36
N LEU A 303 11.46 5.23 25.35
CA LEU A 303 10.01 5.01 25.37
C LEU A 303 9.75 3.52 25.14
N ASP A 304 8.99 2.90 26.03
CA ASP A 304 8.71 1.45 26.02
C ASP A 304 7.23 1.21 25.71
N ASP A 305 6.96 0.11 25.01
CA ASP A 305 5.62 -0.38 24.68
C ASP A 305 4.66 0.69 24.12
N LEU A 306 5.20 1.61 23.30
CA LEU A 306 4.39 2.63 22.65
C LEU A 306 3.49 1.98 21.61
N ARG A 307 2.18 2.17 21.75
CA ARG A 307 1.22 1.79 20.72
C ARG A 307 1.22 2.83 19.61
N LEU A 308 1.77 2.47 18.46
CA LEU A 308 1.82 3.27 17.24
C LEU A 308 1.05 2.57 16.11
N PRO A 309 0.50 3.32 15.14
CA PRO A 309 -0.21 2.70 14.02
C PRO A 309 0.77 1.89 13.18
N THR A 310 0.29 0.85 12.50
CA THR A 310 1.04 0.11 11.47
C THR A 310 1.02 0.94 10.18
N ALA A 311 2.04 1.77 9.97
CA ALA A 311 2.10 2.74 8.87
C ALA A 311 3.55 3.21 8.65
N ASP A 312 3.81 3.85 7.50
CA ASP A 312 5.01 4.65 7.33
C ASP A 312 4.86 5.96 8.10
N LEU A 313 5.68 6.13 9.13
CA LEU A 313 5.70 7.33 9.95
C LEU A 313 6.93 8.16 9.63
N VAL A 314 6.75 9.47 9.63
CA VAL A 314 7.85 10.44 9.65
C VAL A 314 8.17 10.75 11.10
N TRP A 315 9.41 10.47 11.49
CA TRP A 315 9.93 10.66 12.83
C TRP A 315 10.74 11.95 12.90
N ARG A 316 10.57 12.72 13.97
CA ARG A 316 11.41 13.87 14.34
C ARG A 316 12.01 13.62 15.71
N ILE A 317 13.35 13.66 15.78
CA ILE A 317 14.11 13.39 16.99
C ILE A 317 14.99 14.61 17.30
N GLU A 318 14.78 15.18 18.49
CA GLU A 318 15.38 16.45 18.90
C GLU A 318 16.10 16.32 20.24
N HIS A 319 17.34 16.78 20.31
CA HIS A 319 18.11 16.85 21.55
C HIS A 319 18.97 18.12 21.54
N GLU A 320 19.11 18.77 22.70
CA GLU A 320 19.94 19.97 22.83
C GLU A 320 21.41 19.64 22.53
N GLY A 321 22.08 20.46 21.72
CA GLY A 321 23.46 20.24 21.27
C GLY A 321 23.62 19.28 20.08
N TYR A 322 22.51 18.70 19.58
CA TYR A 322 22.52 17.76 18.46
C TYR A 322 21.66 18.26 17.30
N ALA A 323 21.99 17.85 16.08
CA ALA A 323 21.20 18.17 14.90
C ALA A 323 19.86 17.41 14.94
N THR A 324 18.75 18.10 14.62
CA THR A 324 17.43 17.47 14.50
C THR A 324 17.46 16.40 13.42
N ARG A 325 17.18 15.16 13.81
CA ARG A 325 17.11 14.02 12.90
C ARG A 325 15.67 13.81 12.45
N HIS A 326 15.48 13.74 11.14
CA HIS A 326 14.25 13.21 10.56
C HIS A 326 14.50 11.81 10.01
N ALA A 327 13.49 10.95 10.06
CA ALA A 327 13.55 9.62 9.48
C ALA A 327 12.17 9.14 9.02
N VAL A 328 12.14 8.24 8.06
CA VAL A 328 10.93 7.51 7.68
C VAL A 328 11.12 6.05 8.01
N ALA A 329 10.16 5.48 8.74
CA ALA A 329 10.23 4.07 9.11
C ALA A 329 8.85 3.45 9.25
N PHE A 330 8.72 2.23 8.72
CA PHE A 330 7.53 1.39 8.84
C PHE A 330 7.48 0.69 10.20
N THR A 331 6.35 0.79 10.87
CA THR A 331 5.97 -0.04 12.01
C THR A 331 5.30 -1.31 11.46
N PRO A 332 5.77 -2.53 11.81
CA PRO A 332 5.81 -2.97 13.21
C PRO A 332 7.21 -3.33 13.72
N ALA A 333 8.29 -2.66 13.27
CA ALA A 333 9.60 -2.91 13.87
C ALA A 333 9.52 -2.72 15.40
N ARG A 334 9.87 -3.77 16.17
CA ARG A 334 9.66 -3.80 17.63
C ARG A 334 10.50 -2.75 18.35
N THR A 335 11.66 -2.39 17.80
CA THR A 335 12.59 -1.45 18.41
C THR A 335 13.20 -0.53 17.36
N PHE A 336 13.09 0.78 17.57
CA PHE A 336 13.83 1.79 16.82
C PHE A 336 14.96 2.37 17.66
N HIS A 337 16.13 2.51 17.04
CA HIS A 337 17.27 3.19 17.63
C HIS A 337 17.70 4.37 16.75
N PHE A 338 17.61 5.59 17.28
CA PHE A 338 18.02 6.81 16.59
C PHE A 338 19.28 7.40 17.21
N ALA A 339 20.40 7.30 16.52
CA ALA A 339 21.63 8.03 16.87
C ALA A 339 21.59 9.44 16.26
N LEU A 340 21.80 10.47 17.08
CA LEU A 340 21.88 11.85 16.64
C LEU A 340 23.36 12.26 16.50
N GLN A 341 23.62 13.13 15.52
CA GLN A 341 24.94 13.72 15.33
C GLN A 341 25.04 15.05 16.09
N PRO A 342 26.18 15.36 16.74
CA PRO A 342 26.40 16.66 17.35
C PRO A 342 26.16 17.77 16.33
N ALA A 343 25.50 18.85 16.75
CA ALA A 343 25.15 19.94 15.83
C ALA A 343 26.39 20.63 15.23
N ALA A 344 27.52 20.61 15.95
CA ALA A 344 28.79 21.15 15.50
C ALA A 344 29.41 20.36 14.32
N ASP A 345 29.11 19.06 14.23
CA ASP A 345 29.68 18.17 13.21
C ASP A 345 28.77 18.06 11.98
N ALA A 346 27.50 18.45 12.12
CA ALA A 346 26.48 18.35 11.09
C ALA A 346 26.64 19.46 10.02
N PRO A 347 27.00 19.12 8.77
CA PRO A 347 27.15 20.11 7.72
C PRO A 347 25.80 20.74 7.40
N ALA A 348 25.81 22.04 7.15
CA ALA A 348 24.60 22.76 6.79
C ALA A 348 23.94 22.12 5.54
N GLN A 349 22.63 21.85 5.64
CA GLN A 349 21.81 21.29 4.56
C GLN A 349 22.22 19.88 4.10
N MET A 350 22.91 19.11 4.95
CA MET A 350 23.16 17.68 4.74
C MET A 350 22.41 16.84 5.78
N VAL A 351 22.22 15.58 5.46
CA VAL A 351 21.68 14.56 6.36
C VAL A 351 22.71 13.46 6.56
N TYR A 352 22.78 12.97 7.79
CA TYR A 352 23.65 11.85 8.15
C TYR A 352 22.95 10.54 7.80
N VAL A 353 23.65 9.69 7.06
CA VAL A 353 23.19 8.35 6.73
C VAL A 353 24.13 7.34 7.40
N PRO A 354 23.62 6.48 8.31
CA PRO A 354 24.44 5.45 8.91
C PRO A 354 24.92 4.46 7.84
N GLY A 355 26.15 3.98 7.99
CA GLY A 355 26.68 2.91 7.16
C GLY A 355 26.09 1.53 7.53
N GLY A 356 26.56 0.51 6.84
CA GLY A 356 26.17 -0.89 7.04
C GLY A 356 26.09 -1.69 5.74
N PRO A 357 25.73 -2.98 5.82
CA PRO A 357 25.56 -3.81 4.65
C PRO A 357 24.34 -3.36 3.84
N PHE A 358 24.51 -3.23 2.53
CA PHE A 358 23.49 -2.82 1.59
C PHE A 358 23.54 -3.69 0.33
N GLU A 359 22.37 -4.14 -0.13
CA GLU A 359 22.24 -4.95 -1.33
C GLU A 359 21.42 -4.20 -2.38
N LEU A 360 22.01 -4.05 -3.56
CA LEU A 360 21.32 -3.60 -4.76
C LEU A 360 21.18 -4.78 -5.71
N TYR A 361 19.98 -4.99 -6.27
CA TYR A 361 19.48 -6.20 -6.97
C TYR A 361 20.51 -7.03 -7.77
N SER A 362 21.48 -6.39 -8.42
CA SER A 362 22.44 -7.03 -9.33
C SER A 362 23.91 -6.93 -8.89
N THR A 363 24.24 -6.22 -7.80
CA THR A 363 25.64 -5.99 -7.38
C THR A 363 26.07 -6.85 -6.20
N GLY A 364 25.15 -7.61 -5.61
CA GLY A 364 25.36 -8.30 -4.33
C GLY A 364 25.46 -7.32 -3.15
N VAL A 365 25.77 -7.86 -1.98
CA VAL A 365 25.91 -7.09 -0.73
C VAL A 365 27.24 -6.34 -0.73
N VAL A 366 27.19 -5.02 -0.53
CA VAL A 366 28.34 -4.14 -0.30
C VAL A 366 28.28 -3.56 1.10
N GLU A 367 29.42 -3.24 1.69
CA GLU A 367 29.48 -2.51 2.96
C GLU A 367 29.57 -1.00 2.65
N LEU A 368 28.66 -0.21 3.21
CA LEU A 368 28.69 1.25 3.10
C LEU A 368 29.28 1.86 4.36
N GLU A 369 30.26 2.75 4.20
CA GLU A 369 30.72 3.60 5.29
C GLU A 369 29.63 4.63 5.64
N PRO A 370 29.58 5.17 6.88
CA PRO A 370 28.69 6.28 7.20
C PRO A 370 29.06 7.54 6.41
N TYR A 371 28.06 8.30 5.98
CA TYR A 371 28.26 9.42 5.08
C TYR A 371 27.24 10.52 5.31
N TRP A 372 27.53 11.68 4.73
CA TRP A 372 26.61 12.80 4.64
C TRP A 372 26.12 12.91 3.20
N ILE A 373 24.83 13.18 3.00
CA ILE A 373 24.29 13.49 1.68
C ILE A 373 23.46 14.76 1.76
N ASP A 374 23.46 15.56 0.69
CA ASP A 374 22.67 16.78 0.65
C ASP A 374 21.19 16.45 0.87
N ARG A 375 20.56 17.25 1.74
CA ARG A 375 19.14 17.12 2.09
C ARG A 375 18.25 17.31 0.86
N TYR A 376 18.66 18.22 -0.01
CA TYR A 376 17.97 18.67 -1.22
C TYR A 376 18.92 18.60 -2.40
N GLU A 377 18.37 18.57 -3.61
CA GLU A 377 19.13 18.80 -4.84
C GLU A 377 19.88 20.14 -4.79
N VAL A 378 20.94 20.26 -5.58
CA VAL A 378 21.65 21.53 -5.71
C VAL A 378 20.74 22.54 -6.40
N THR A 379 20.53 23.71 -5.76
CA THR A 379 19.62 24.73 -6.30
C THR A 379 20.29 25.64 -7.32
N ASN A 380 19.48 26.28 -8.16
CA ASN A 380 19.88 27.32 -9.10
C ASN A 380 20.77 28.40 -8.45
N ARG A 381 20.36 28.92 -7.29
CA ARG A 381 21.12 29.92 -6.52
C ARG A 381 22.53 29.46 -6.18
N ARG A 382 22.67 28.21 -5.72
CA ARG A 382 23.98 27.65 -5.35
C ARG A 382 24.85 27.42 -6.58
N PHE A 383 24.27 26.88 -7.65
CA PHE A 383 25.01 26.64 -8.87
C PHE A 383 25.44 27.95 -9.55
N ARG A 384 24.64 29.01 -9.45
CA ARG A 384 25.01 30.34 -9.97
C ARG A 384 26.26 30.89 -9.29
N ALA A 385 26.36 30.77 -7.98
CA ALA A 385 27.57 31.16 -7.24
C ALA A 385 28.81 30.39 -7.72
N PHE A 386 28.66 29.11 -8.09
CA PHE A 386 29.73 28.32 -8.70
C PHE A 386 30.12 28.85 -10.09
N VAL A 387 29.16 29.14 -10.97
CA VAL A 387 29.42 29.68 -12.30
C VAL A 387 30.07 31.07 -12.23
N GLU A 388 29.52 31.98 -11.43
CA GLU A 388 30.06 33.33 -11.21
C GLU A 388 31.45 33.31 -10.57
N GLY A 389 31.74 32.30 -9.74
CA GLY A 389 33.06 32.03 -9.18
C GLY A 389 34.09 31.51 -10.21
N GLY A 390 33.71 31.29 -11.47
CA GLY A 390 34.57 30.73 -12.50
C GLY A 390 34.71 29.21 -12.41
N GLY A 391 33.71 28.52 -11.85
CA GLY A 391 33.72 27.09 -11.57
C GLY A 391 34.12 26.20 -12.75
N TYR A 392 33.64 26.53 -13.96
CA TYR A 392 34.03 25.81 -15.19
C TYR A 392 35.51 25.99 -15.56
N ALA A 393 36.09 27.15 -15.27
CA ALA A 393 37.44 27.50 -15.71
C ALA A 393 38.54 26.92 -14.79
N ARG A 394 38.24 26.72 -13.51
CA ARG A 394 39.17 26.23 -12.49
C ARG A 394 39.56 24.77 -12.73
N ARG A 395 40.86 24.46 -12.68
CA ARG A 395 41.38 23.11 -12.96
C ARG A 395 41.25 22.20 -11.74
N GLU A 396 41.33 22.78 -10.55
CA GLU A 396 41.21 22.12 -9.26
C GLU A 396 39.84 21.49 -8.99
N HIS A 397 38.81 21.83 -9.77
CA HIS A 397 37.46 21.26 -9.61
C HIS A 397 37.22 20.04 -10.50
N ARG A 398 38.18 19.64 -11.35
CA ARG A 398 38.02 18.47 -12.22
C ARG A 398 38.35 17.19 -11.46
N THR A 399 37.40 16.26 -11.42
CA THR A 399 37.57 14.93 -10.82
C THR A 399 38.00 13.87 -11.82
N GLU A 400 37.46 13.88 -13.04
CA GLU A 400 37.66 12.81 -14.04
C GLU A 400 38.01 13.35 -15.45
N PRO A 401 38.65 12.54 -16.31
CA PRO A 401 38.82 12.89 -17.71
C PRO A 401 37.49 12.90 -18.47
N PHE A 402 37.43 13.74 -19.51
CA PHE A 402 36.28 13.75 -20.41
C PHE A 402 36.34 12.48 -21.25
N VAL A 403 35.21 11.78 -21.42
CA VAL A 403 35.13 10.53 -22.17
C VAL A 403 34.14 10.70 -23.31
N ARG A 404 34.55 10.27 -24.50
CA ARG A 404 33.73 10.28 -25.72
C ARG A 404 34.12 9.05 -26.55
N GLY A 405 33.16 8.41 -27.22
CA GLY A 405 33.46 7.32 -28.16
C GLY A 405 34.53 7.77 -29.17
N GLY A 406 35.74 7.19 -29.07
CA GLY A 406 36.92 7.57 -29.85
C GLY A 406 38.05 8.30 -29.10
N GLY A 407 37.90 8.64 -27.81
CA GLY A 407 38.96 9.22 -26.97
C GLY A 407 38.52 10.43 -26.12
N ALA A 408 39.39 10.88 -25.21
CA ALA A 408 39.10 12.01 -24.33
C ALA A 408 39.26 13.35 -25.06
N PRO A 409 38.20 14.16 -25.25
CA PRO A 409 38.34 15.46 -25.90
C PRO A 409 39.21 16.42 -25.06
N PRO A 410 39.91 17.37 -25.70
CA PRO A 410 40.63 18.43 -24.99
C PRO A 410 39.72 19.17 -24.01
N ARG A 411 40.25 19.55 -22.84
CA ARG A 411 39.48 20.21 -21.78
C ARG A 411 38.79 21.48 -22.25
N GLU A 412 39.47 22.27 -23.06
CA GLU A 412 38.93 23.53 -23.59
C GLU A 412 37.71 23.26 -24.49
N GLU A 413 37.78 22.24 -25.36
CA GLU A 413 36.65 21.82 -26.19
C GLU A 413 35.47 21.32 -25.35
N ALA A 414 35.75 20.56 -24.28
CA ALA A 414 34.69 20.06 -23.41
C ALA A 414 34.00 21.18 -22.61
N ILE A 415 34.76 22.14 -22.07
CA ILE A 415 34.21 23.28 -21.33
C ILE A 415 33.47 24.24 -22.25
N ASP A 416 33.92 24.40 -23.50
CA ASP A 416 33.24 25.22 -24.50
C ASP A 416 31.79 24.79 -24.75
N ARG A 417 31.46 23.52 -24.43
CA ARG A 417 30.09 23.00 -24.52
C ARG A 417 29.19 23.45 -23.38
N PHE A 418 29.72 23.84 -22.23
CA PHE A 418 28.94 24.24 -21.05
C PHE A 418 28.37 25.66 -21.21
N ARG A 419 27.53 25.79 -22.23
CA ARG A 419 26.84 27.01 -22.62
C ARG A 419 25.35 26.87 -22.40
N ASP A 420 24.75 27.99 -22.00
CA ASP A 420 23.34 28.22 -21.89
C ASP A 420 22.69 28.47 -23.27
N ARG A 421 21.38 28.74 -23.32
CA ARG A 421 20.65 28.95 -24.58
C ARG A 421 21.12 30.16 -25.38
N THR A 422 21.81 31.10 -24.75
CA THR A 422 22.36 32.33 -25.34
C THR A 422 23.84 32.20 -25.71
N GLY A 423 24.42 31.01 -25.51
CA GLY A 423 25.83 30.75 -25.78
C GLY A 423 26.78 31.23 -24.68
N ARG A 424 26.31 31.66 -23.52
CA ARG A 424 27.16 32.07 -22.38
C ARG A 424 27.41 30.91 -21.44
N PRO A 425 28.47 30.93 -20.59
CA PRO A 425 28.69 29.87 -19.62
C PRO A 425 27.48 29.68 -18.69
N GLY A 426 27.02 28.44 -18.54
CA GLY A 426 25.92 28.07 -17.67
C GLY A 426 25.19 26.78 -18.06
N PRO A 427 24.25 26.31 -17.22
CA PRO A 427 23.33 25.21 -17.53
C PRO A 427 22.56 25.41 -18.83
N ALA A 428 22.20 24.33 -19.51
CA ALA A 428 21.52 24.38 -20.82
C ALA A 428 20.09 24.94 -20.76
N THR A 429 19.50 25.04 -19.56
CA THR A 429 18.16 25.59 -19.32
C THR A 429 18.16 27.08 -19.03
N TRP A 430 19.33 27.68 -18.80
CA TRP A 430 19.49 29.08 -18.45
C TRP A 430 19.56 29.98 -19.69
N GLU A 431 19.41 31.28 -19.45
CA GLU A 431 19.53 32.34 -20.45
C GLU A 431 20.36 33.49 -19.87
N VAL A 432 21.30 34.02 -20.66
CA VAL A 432 22.17 35.15 -20.27
C VAL A 432 22.93 34.90 -18.94
N SER A 433 23.40 33.67 -18.75
CA SER A 433 24.07 33.15 -17.55
C SER A 433 23.21 33.20 -16.28
N THR A 434 21.89 33.15 -16.42
CA THR A 434 20.98 33.14 -15.28
C THR A 434 19.71 32.30 -15.52
N TYR A 435 18.96 32.08 -14.45
CA TYR A 435 17.69 31.36 -14.45
C TYR A 435 16.52 32.35 -14.33
N PRO A 436 15.28 31.94 -14.65
CA PRO A 436 14.10 32.79 -14.48
C PRO A 436 13.94 33.31 -13.04
N ASP A 437 13.44 34.54 -12.89
CA ASP A 437 13.24 35.17 -11.58
C ASP A 437 12.29 34.34 -10.70
N GLY A 438 12.66 34.18 -9.41
CA GLY A 438 11.88 33.41 -8.44
C GLY A 438 12.13 31.90 -8.48
N GLU A 439 13.14 31.43 -9.22
CA GLU A 439 13.53 30.01 -9.28
C GLU A 439 14.81 29.70 -8.50
N ASP A 440 15.21 30.57 -7.57
CA ASP A 440 16.43 30.47 -6.76
C ASP A 440 16.59 29.11 -6.06
N ASP A 441 15.46 28.58 -5.56
CA ASP A 441 15.39 27.36 -4.75
C ASP A 441 14.87 26.14 -5.53
N ARG A 442 14.68 26.25 -6.84
CA ARG A 442 14.46 25.09 -7.73
C ARG A 442 15.76 24.31 -7.94
N PRO A 443 15.69 22.99 -8.19
CA PRO A 443 16.87 22.22 -8.56
C PRO A 443 17.50 22.82 -9.84
N VAL A 444 18.82 22.93 -9.85
CA VAL A 444 19.52 23.25 -11.10
C VAL A 444 19.39 22.06 -12.04
N VAL A 445 18.92 22.33 -13.26
CA VAL A 445 18.67 21.32 -14.30
C VAL A 445 19.31 21.72 -15.62
N GLY A 446 19.50 20.77 -16.53
CA GLY A 446 20.26 21.02 -17.77
C GLY A 446 21.76 21.04 -17.51
N VAL A 447 22.22 20.29 -16.51
CA VAL A 447 23.62 20.13 -16.16
C VAL A 447 24.10 18.72 -16.50
N SER A 448 25.32 18.63 -17.00
CA SER A 448 25.96 17.37 -17.34
C SER A 448 26.60 16.72 -16.11
N TRP A 449 26.95 15.44 -16.21
CA TRP A 449 27.65 14.74 -15.14
C TRP A 449 28.95 15.44 -14.75
N TYR A 450 29.68 15.96 -15.74
CA TYR A 450 30.95 16.67 -15.51
C TYR A 450 30.77 17.99 -14.75
N GLU A 451 29.71 18.74 -15.06
CA GLU A 451 29.39 19.98 -14.35
C GLU A 451 28.96 19.69 -12.91
N ALA A 452 28.14 18.65 -12.73
CA ALA A 452 27.69 18.19 -11.42
C ALA A 452 28.87 17.73 -10.54
N ALA A 453 29.76 16.89 -11.09
CA ALA A 453 30.97 16.43 -10.40
C ALA A 453 31.91 17.60 -10.05
N ALA A 454 32.08 18.56 -10.97
CA ALA A 454 32.92 19.73 -10.73
C ALA A 454 32.35 20.65 -9.65
N TYR A 455 31.03 20.86 -9.64
CA TYR A 455 30.37 21.58 -8.57
C TYR A 455 30.61 20.88 -7.23
N CYS A 456 30.35 19.57 -7.12
CA CYS A 456 30.52 18.86 -5.85
C CYS A 456 31.96 18.97 -5.34
N ALA A 457 32.96 18.78 -6.22
CA ALA A 457 34.36 18.94 -5.86
C ALA A 457 34.69 20.36 -5.37
N SER A 458 34.12 21.39 -6.00
CA SER A 458 34.35 22.79 -5.61
C SER A 458 33.89 23.15 -4.20
N VAL A 459 32.93 22.38 -3.67
CA VAL A 459 32.39 22.55 -2.31
C VAL A 459 32.87 21.47 -1.34
N GLY A 460 33.94 20.75 -1.69
CA GLY A 460 34.53 19.71 -0.83
C GLY A 460 33.66 18.46 -0.68
N LYS A 461 32.88 18.13 -1.72
CA LYS A 461 31.95 17.00 -1.79
C LYS A 461 32.22 16.17 -3.06
N GLN A 462 31.45 15.11 -3.25
CA GLN A 462 31.46 14.26 -4.44
C GLN A 462 30.02 13.94 -4.87
N LEU A 463 29.80 13.50 -6.11
CA LEU A 463 28.53 12.85 -6.46
C LEU A 463 28.37 11.56 -5.66
N PRO A 464 27.16 11.23 -5.16
CA PRO A 464 26.93 9.97 -4.49
C PRO A 464 27.15 8.81 -5.47
N THR A 465 27.66 7.68 -4.98
CA THR A 465 27.62 6.43 -5.76
C THR A 465 26.17 5.93 -5.85
N VAL A 466 25.88 5.05 -6.82
CA VAL A 466 24.54 4.44 -6.98
C VAL A 466 24.11 3.73 -5.69
N HIS A 467 25.03 3.05 -5.01
CA HIS A 467 24.76 2.40 -3.72
C HIS A 467 24.38 3.41 -2.63
N HIS A 468 25.13 4.50 -2.48
CA HIS A 468 24.82 5.55 -1.52
C HIS A 468 23.49 6.23 -1.85
N TRP A 469 23.22 6.50 -3.13
CA TRP A 469 21.98 7.13 -3.54
C TRP A 469 20.76 6.27 -3.20
N TYR A 470 20.77 4.98 -3.58
CA TYR A 470 19.65 4.08 -3.27
C TYR A 470 19.51 3.79 -1.78
N HIS A 471 20.62 3.68 -1.05
CA HIS A 471 20.59 3.55 0.40
C HIS A 471 19.90 4.76 1.04
N ALA A 472 20.21 5.98 0.59
CA ALA A 472 19.57 7.21 1.08
C ALA A 472 18.09 7.33 0.64
N ALA A 473 17.74 6.88 -0.57
CA ALA A 473 16.42 6.99 -1.16
C ALA A 473 15.39 6.00 -0.59
N GLN A 474 15.83 4.76 -0.30
CA GLN A 474 15.00 3.61 0.10
C GLN A 474 13.89 3.24 -0.89
N LEU A 475 14.17 2.24 -1.75
CA LEU A 475 13.24 1.76 -2.78
C LEU A 475 11.91 1.19 -2.24
N GLY A 476 11.86 0.80 -0.98
CA GLY A 476 10.63 0.32 -0.32
C GLY A 476 9.51 1.37 -0.21
N LEU A 477 9.81 2.66 -0.43
CA LEU A 477 8.83 3.76 -0.35
C LEU A 477 8.22 4.13 -1.72
N THR A 478 8.30 3.25 -2.72
CA THR A 478 7.90 3.57 -4.11
C THR A 478 6.43 4.03 -4.21
N THR A 479 5.51 3.38 -3.50
CA THR A 479 4.07 3.76 -3.53
C THR A 479 3.82 5.11 -2.87
N GLN A 480 4.50 5.38 -1.75
CA GLN A 480 4.40 6.63 -1.01
C GLN A 480 4.99 7.78 -1.85
N TYR A 481 6.15 7.59 -2.47
CA TYR A 481 6.73 8.58 -3.36
C TYR A 481 5.87 8.85 -4.57
N ALA A 482 5.32 7.81 -5.23
CA ALA A 482 4.42 8.01 -6.36
C ALA A 482 3.23 8.93 -6.02
N ALA A 483 2.77 8.95 -4.76
CA ALA A 483 1.66 9.78 -4.31
C ALA A 483 2.03 11.25 -4.03
N VAL A 484 3.27 11.56 -3.62
CA VAL A 484 3.65 12.92 -3.15
C VAL A 484 4.74 13.59 -3.98
N SER A 485 5.49 12.81 -4.76
CA SER A 485 6.60 13.32 -5.58
C SER A 485 6.13 14.02 -6.85
N ARG A 486 7.03 14.82 -7.43
CA ARG A 486 6.77 15.57 -8.66
C ARG A 486 7.11 14.74 -9.90
N PHE A 487 6.16 13.97 -10.39
CA PHE A 487 6.20 13.23 -11.66
C PHE A 487 5.12 13.74 -12.63
N SER A 488 5.20 13.37 -13.90
CA SER A 488 4.22 13.69 -14.95
C SER A 488 3.71 15.15 -14.90
N ALA A 489 4.64 16.09 -14.83
CA ALA A 489 4.45 17.50 -14.56
C ALA A 489 4.91 18.40 -15.72
N ASP A 490 4.68 19.71 -15.62
CA ASP A 490 5.16 20.72 -16.60
C ASP A 490 6.52 21.34 -16.26
N GLY A 491 7.08 21.01 -15.09
CA GLY A 491 8.36 21.57 -14.64
C GLY A 491 8.71 21.24 -13.18
N PRO A 492 9.96 21.52 -12.78
CA PRO A 492 10.42 21.32 -11.42
C PRO A 492 9.82 22.38 -10.48
N VAL A 493 9.82 22.08 -9.20
CA VAL A 493 9.40 23.00 -8.12
C VAL A 493 10.55 23.20 -7.14
N ASP A 494 10.37 24.16 -6.23
CA ASP A 494 11.36 24.42 -5.17
C ASP A 494 11.65 23.13 -4.39
N VAL A 495 12.91 22.92 -4.06
CA VAL A 495 13.34 21.73 -3.33
C VAL A 495 12.63 21.64 -1.97
N GLY A 496 12.26 20.43 -1.58
CA GLY A 496 11.47 20.08 -0.40
C GLY A 496 9.96 20.31 -0.53
N ARG A 497 9.48 20.98 -1.60
CA ARG A 497 8.06 21.29 -1.77
C ARG A 497 7.15 20.07 -2.00
N PRO A 498 7.57 19.02 -2.75
CA PRO A 498 6.81 17.76 -2.84
C PRO A 498 6.68 17.05 -1.49
N ARG A 499 7.50 17.43 -0.49
CA ARG A 499 7.50 16.86 0.87
C ARG A 499 7.80 15.36 0.90
N ALA A 500 8.31 14.81 -0.20
CA ALA A 500 8.73 13.43 -0.38
C ALA A 500 10.01 13.19 0.42
N MET A 501 9.87 12.79 1.69
CA MET A 501 11.01 12.55 2.57
C MET A 501 11.51 11.12 2.45
N GLY A 502 12.82 10.94 2.30
CA GLY A 502 13.47 9.64 2.38
C GLY A 502 13.77 9.19 3.80
N ARG A 503 14.16 7.91 3.90
CA ARG A 503 14.38 7.18 5.16
C ARG A 503 15.25 7.93 6.17
N PHE A 504 16.23 8.69 5.70
CA PHE A 504 17.20 9.40 6.54
C PHE A 504 17.02 10.92 6.54
N GLY A 505 15.88 11.41 6.04
CA GLY A 505 15.55 12.84 6.01
C GLY A 505 16.03 13.59 4.75
N THR A 506 16.46 12.87 3.70
CA THR A 506 16.57 13.43 2.36
C THR A 506 15.20 13.83 1.83
N TYR A 507 15.15 14.76 0.89
CA TYR A 507 13.93 15.15 0.19
C TYR A 507 14.11 14.96 -1.31
N ASP A 508 13.00 14.74 -2.01
CA ASP A 508 12.90 14.76 -3.48
C ASP A 508 13.87 13.78 -4.15
N MET A 509 14.10 12.63 -3.51
CA MET A 509 14.83 11.51 -4.12
C MET A 509 14.04 10.89 -5.28
N ALA A 510 12.73 11.13 -5.35
CA ALA A 510 11.86 10.67 -6.42
C ALA A 510 11.21 11.86 -7.11
N GLY A 511 11.33 11.96 -8.43
CA GLY A 511 10.76 13.02 -9.23
C GLY A 511 11.55 14.32 -9.11
N ASN A 512 10.91 15.43 -9.49
CA ASN A 512 11.50 16.77 -9.54
C ASN A 512 12.67 16.84 -10.53
N ALA A 513 13.88 16.40 -10.18
CA ALA A 513 15.00 16.30 -11.11
C ALA A 513 15.67 14.93 -10.99
N LYS A 514 16.09 14.37 -12.13
CA LYS A 514 16.98 13.22 -12.13
C LYS A 514 18.34 13.63 -11.57
N GLU A 515 19.00 12.72 -10.88
CA GLU A 515 20.22 13.03 -10.17
C GLU A 515 21.41 12.22 -10.66
N TRP A 516 22.43 12.91 -11.15
CA TRP A 516 23.68 12.27 -11.53
C TRP A 516 24.33 11.56 -10.33
N THR A 517 24.81 10.35 -10.58
CA THR A 517 25.59 9.57 -9.60
C THR A 517 26.99 9.28 -10.12
N TRP A 518 27.89 8.85 -9.24
CA TRP A 518 29.29 8.62 -9.62
C TRP A 518 29.47 7.51 -10.65
N ASN A 519 28.82 6.35 -10.47
CA ASN A 519 29.17 5.14 -11.20
C ASN A 519 28.87 5.20 -12.71
N ALA A 520 29.77 4.62 -13.49
CA ALA A 520 29.53 4.35 -14.90
C ALA A 520 28.65 3.11 -15.08
N ALA A 521 27.81 3.10 -16.11
CA ALA A 521 27.10 1.90 -16.55
C ALA A 521 27.93 1.09 -17.55
N ASP A 522 28.72 1.81 -18.36
CA ASP A 522 29.67 1.28 -19.34
C ASP A 522 30.68 2.37 -19.73
N ALA A 523 31.42 2.17 -20.82
CA ALA A 523 32.44 3.12 -21.27
C ALA A 523 31.89 4.48 -21.73
N GLU A 524 30.60 4.58 -22.06
CA GLU A 524 29.99 5.78 -22.66
C GLU A 524 28.89 6.41 -21.80
N ARG A 525 28.36 5.69 -20.80
CA ARG A 525 27.20 6.10 -20.00
C ARG A 525 27.47 6.08 -18.50
N ARG A 526 26.80 6.98 -17.79
CA ARG A 526 26.80 7.06 -16.32
C ARG A 526 25.37 7.08 -15.78
N TYR A 527 25.20 6.60 -14.55
CA TYR A 527 23.87 6.51 -13.95
C TYR A 527 23.31 7.86 -13.53
N ILE A 528 22.02 8.05 -13.78
CA ILE A 528 21.22 9.18 -13.36
C ILE A 528 19.88 8.67 -12.82
N LEU A 529 19.55 8.95 -11.57
CA LEU A 529 18.50 8.23 -10.83
C LEU A 529 17.34 9.13 -10.40
N GLY A 530 16.27 8.54 -9.85
CA GLY A 530 15.16 9.23 -9.17
C GLY A 530 13.96 9.59 -10.06
N GLY A 531 14.17 9.69 -11.37
CA GLY A 531 13.13 10.07 -12.33
C GLY A 531 12.88 11.58 -12.39
N GLY A 532 12.61 12.09 -13.59
CA GLY A 532 12.40 13.52 -13.85
C GLY A 532 10.96 13.98 -13.62
N TRP A 533 10.75 15.29 -13.52
CA TRP A 533 9.40 15.86 -13.43
C TRP A 533 8.50 15.51 -14.62
N ASP A 534 9.04 15.27 -15.81
CA ASP A 534 8.30 14.88 -17.03
C ASP A 534 8.18 13.37 -17.23
N GLU A 535 8.65 12.58 -16.26
CA GLU A 535 8.68 11.12 -16.34
C GLU A 535 7.60 10.49 -15.45
N PRO A 536 7.17 9.26 -15.77
CA PRO A 536 6.23 8.51 -14.93
C PRO A 536 6.89 8.03 -13.63
N ALA A 537 6.09 7.88 -12.57
CA ALA A 537 6.59 7.59 -11.21
C ALA A 537 7.41 6.29 -11.07
N TYR A 538 7.19 5.30 -11.95
CA TYR A 538 8.00 4.07 -11.94
C TYR A 538 9.48 4.31 -12.29
N GLN A 539 9.83 5.46 -12.87
CA GLN A 539 11.22 5.83 -13.14
C GLN A 539 12.04 6.09 -11.88
N PHE A 540 11.40 6.22 -10.71
CA PHE A 540 12.10 6.27 -9.44
C PHE A 540 12.95 5.01 -9.18
N SER A 541 12.38 3.84 -9.39
CA SER A 541 13.01 2.55 -9.08
C SER A 541 13.85 1.99 -10.23
N ASN A 542 13.69 2.54 -11.44
CA ASN A 542 14.38 2.07 -12.62
C ASN A 542 15.75 2.74 -12.75
N PRO A 543 16.86 1.97 -12.76
CA PRO A 543 18.16 2.56 -12.99
C PRO A 543 18.26 3.07 -14.43
N ASP A 544 18.50 4.37 -14.60
CA ASP A 544 18.74 4.99 -15.92
C ASP A 544 20.23 5.36 -16.07
N ALA A 545 20.75 5.21 -17.28
CA ALA A 545 22.14 5.52 -17.62
C ALA A 545 22.21 6.30 -18.93
N GLN A 546 22.87 7.45 -18.87
CA GLN A 546 22.85 8.45 -19.93
C GLN A 546 24.26 8.89 -20.30
N ASN A 547 24.40 9.48 -21.49
CA ASN A 547 25.67 10.09 -21.92
C ASN A 547 26.10 11.17 -20.89
N PRO A 548 27.33 11.16 -20.35
CA PRO A 548 27.74 12.08 -19.30
C PRO A 548 27.82 13.56 -19.74
N PHE A 549 27.74 13.85 -21.05
CA PHE A 549 27.58 15.21 -21.60
C PHE A 549 26.13 15.63 -21.81
N ALA A 550 25.15 14.75 -21.63
CA ALA A 550 23.74 15.08 -21.81
C ALA A 550 23.28 16.09 -20.75
N ARG A 551 22.45 17.05 -21.17
CA ARG A 551 22.01 18.22 -20.37
C ARG A 551 20.52 18.46 -20.55
N ARG A 552 19.69 17.44 -20.32
CA ARG A 552 18.23 17.57 -20.49
C ARG A 552 17.62 18.47 -19.39
N PRO A 553 16.45 19.08 -19.63
CA PRO A 553 15.75 19.94 -18.66
C PRO A 553 15.33 19.25 -17.34
N THR A 554 15.58 17.95 -17.21
CA THR A 554 15.32 17.16 -16.01
C THR A 554 16.58 16.68 -15.32
N TYR A 555 17.77 16.94 -15.89
CA TYR A 555 19.04 16.43 -15.37
C TYR A 555 19.65 17.42 -14.40
N GLY A 556 19.58 17.08 -13.12
CA GLY A 556 20.20 17.76 -11.99
C GLY A 556 21.10 16.81 -11.21
N PHE A 557 21.32 17.12 -9.93
CA PHE A 557 22.16 16.31 -9.04
C PHE A 557 22.06 16.79 -7.59
N ARG A 558 22.55 15.94 -6.68
CA ARG A 558 22.91 16.28 -5.30
C ARG A 558 24.33 15.82 -4.99
N CYS A 559 24.93 16.36 -3.93
CA CYS A 559 26.25 15.93 -3.50
C CYS A 559 26.22 15.09 -2.22
N ALA A 560 27.25 14.27 -2.02
CA ALA A 560 27.57 13.56 -0.81
C ALA A 560 28.95 13.96 -0.28
N ARG A 561 29.16 13.85 1.04
CA ARG A 561 30.44 14.06 1.70
C ARG A 561 30.78 12.80 2.51
N TYR A 562 32.01 12.36 2.33
CA TYR A 562 32.58 11.20 2.97
C TYR A 562 33.71 11.68 3.87
N ASP A 563 33.67 11.28 5.14
CA ASP A 563 34.70 11.69 6.10
C ASP A 563 35.98 10.84 5.91
N GLU A 564 35.83 9.63 5.36
CA GLU A 564 36.90 8.73 4.93
C GLU A 564 36.85 8.49 3.41
N PRO A 565 37.97 8.18 2.74
CA PRO A 565 37.96 7.81 1.33
C PRO A 565 37.08 6.58 1.07
N LEU A 566 36.28 6.64 0.01
CA LEU A 566 35.43 5.51 -0.40
C LEU A 566 36.28 4.31 -0.83
N SER A 567 35.82 3.12 -0.48
CA SER A 567 36.40 1.89 -1.01
C SER A 567 36.32 1.87 -2.56
N PRO A 568 37.38 1.40 -3.26
CA PRO A 568 37.39 1.39 -4.73
C PRO A 568 36.19 0.67 -5.35
N ALA A 569 35.72 -0.41 -4.73
CA ALA A 569 34.59 -1.20 -5.20
C ALA A 569 33.28 -0.39 -5.34
N LEU A 570 33.08 0.64 -4.51
CA LEU A 570 31.91 1.51 -4.58
C LEU A 570 31.97 2.52 -5.73
N LEU A 571 33.16 2.73 -6.32
CA LEU A 571 33.42 3.67 -7.41
C LEU A 571 33.45 2.99 -8.80
N GLU A 572 33.58 1.66 -8.82
CA GLU A 572 33.66 0.88 -10.06
C GLU A 572 32.40 1.00 -10.92
N PRO A 573 32.50 0.77 -12.25
CA PRO A 573 31.34 0.65 -13.11
C PRO A 573 30.38 -0.44 -12.62
N ILE A 574 29.09 -0.14 -12.63
CA ILE A 574 28.04 -1.10 -12.33
C ILE A 574 27.44 -1.50 -13.66
N ALA A 575 27.71 -2.73 -14.10
CA ALA A 575 27.11 -3.25 -15.32
C ALA A 575 25.59 -3.06 -15.26
N ALA A 576 25.03 -2.34 -16.23
CA ALA A 576 23.59 -2.26 -16.36
C ALA A 576 23.06 -3.70 -16.43
N PRO A 577 22.10 -4.09 -15.57
CA PRO A 577 21.43 -5.37 -15.73
C PRO A 577 20.60 -5.29 -17.01
N PHE A 578 21.25 -5.51 -18.15
CA PHE A 578 20.59 -5.63 -19.43
C PHE A 578 20.14 -7.08 -19.56
N ARG A 579 18.83 -7.27 -19.44
CA ARG A 579 18.21 -8.55 -19.73
C ARG A 579 18.09 -8.66 -21.24
N ASP A 580 18.99 -9.42 -21.87
CA ASP A 580 18.88 -9.68 -23.30
C ASP A 580 17.78 -10.71 -23.55
N TYR A 581 16.55 -10.24 -23.76
CA TYR A 581 15.40 -11.10 -24.02
C TYR A 581 15.59 -12.01 -25.26
N ARG A 582 16.57 -11.75 -26.14
CA ARG A 582 16.89 -12.62 -27.27
C ARG A 582 17.69 -13.86 -26.84
N GLU A 583 18.41 -13.77 -25.74
CA GLU A 583 19.23 -14.85 -25.19
C GLU A 583 18.46 -15.69 -24.14
N GLU A 584 17.24 -15.26 -23.78
CA GLU A 584 16.42 -15.99 -22.83
C GLU A 584 15.55 -17.06 -23.48
N THR A 585 15.41 -18.18 -22.80
CA THR A 585 14.43 -19.22 -23.18
C THR A 585 13.03 -18.74 -22.79
N PRO A 586 12.09 -18.57 -23.75
CA PRO A 586 10.71 -18.24 -23.43
C PRO A 586 10.08 -19.30 -22.53
N VAL A 587 9.15 -18.88 -21.67
CA VAL A 587 8.29 -19.83 -20.95
C VAL A 587 7.46 -20.65 -21.96
N GLY A 588 7.00 -21.83 -21.57
CA GLY A 588 6.11 -22.65 -22.40
C GLY A 588 4.81 -21.91 -22.74
N ASP A 589 4.21 -22.23 -23.89
CA ASP A 589 2.96 -21.61 -24.37
C ASP A 589 1.81 -21.73 -23.35
N ASP A 590 1.80 -22.81 -22.57
CA ASP A 590 0.86 -23.04 -21.48
C ASP A 590 1.03 -22.03 -20.34
N VAL A 591 2.27 -21.80 -19.90
CA VAL A 591 2.61 -20.79 -18.89
C VAL A 591 2.32 -19.39 -19.43
N PHE A 592 2.69 -19.11 -20.68
CA PHE A 592 2.42 -17.83 -21.33
C PHE A 592 0.90 -17.56 -21.40
N ALA A 593 0.08 -18.56 -21.76
CA ALA A 593 -1.37 -18.42 -21.82
C ALA A 593 -1.99 -18.11 -20.44
N VAL A 594 -1.44 -18.66 -19.35
CA VAL A 594 -1.86 -18.31 -17.98
C VAL A 594 -1.56 -16.84 -17.68
N TYR A 595 -0.35 -16.36 -17.97
CA TYR A 595 -0.02 -14.94 -17.80
C TYR A 595 -0.87 -14.04 -18.70
N GLN A 596 -1.12 -14.44 -19.95
CA GLN A 596 -1.96 -13.68 -20.87
C GLN A 596 -3.40 -13.53 -20.34
N ASN A 597 -3.93 -14.54 -19.64
CA ASN A 597 -5.26 -14.44 -19.02
C ASN A 597 -5.33 -13.37 -17.91
N LEU A 598 -4.23 -13.06 -17.23
CA LEU A 598 -4.18 -11.98 -16.22
C LEU A 598 -4.38 -10.59 -16.84
N TYR A 599 -4.08 -10.44 -18.14
CA TYR A 599 -4.21 -9.19 -18.90
C TYR A 599 -5.34 -9.25 -19.93
N ARG A 600 -6.27 -10.19 -19.77
CA ARG A 600 -7.41 -10.34 -20.67
C ARG A 600 -8.52 -9.41 -20.20
N TYR A 601 -8.58 -8.24 -20.82
CA TYR A 601 -9.65 -7.27 -20.60
C TYR A 601 -10.81 -7.52 -21.56
N ASP A 602 -12.02 -7.15 -21.14
CA ASP A 602 -13.16 -7.09 -22.04
C ASP A 602 -12.83 -6.13 -23.20
N PRO A 603 -13.05 -6.54 -24.46
CA PRO A 603 -12.74 -5.69 -25.60
C PRO A 603 -13.65 -4.46 -25.60
N THR A 604 -13.07 -3.31 -25.28
CA THR A 604 -13.70 -1.99 -25.42
C THR A 604 -13.22 -1.29 -26.70
N PRO A 605 -14.02 -0.39 -27.29
CA PRO A 605 -13.56 0.42 -28.40
C PRO A 605 -12.31 1.23 -28.00
N LEU A 606 -11.25 1.15 -28.80
CA LEU A 606 -9.99 1.89 -28.54
C LEU A 606 -10.15 3.40 -28.59
N GLU A 607 -11.20 3.92 -29.24
CA GLU A 607 -11.41 5.36 -29.44
C GLU A 607 -10.14 6.11 -29.87
N ALA A 608 -9.34 5.49 -30.76
CA ALA A 608 -8.02 5.99 -31.12
C ALA A 608 -8.10 7.35 -31.84
N ARG A 609 -7.12 8.22 -31.55
CA ARG A 609 -6.99 9.55 -32.16
C ARG A 609 -5.54 9.80 -32.50
N VAL A 610 -5.30 10.42 -33.65
CA VAL A 610 -3.99 10.99 -33.99
C VAL A 610 -3.90 12.36 -33.32
N GLU A 611 -2.93 12.53 -32.43
CA GLU A 611 -2.68 13.78 -31.71
C GLU A 611 -1.79 14.72 -32.51
N SER A 612 -0.74 14.18 -33.12
CA SER A 612 0.16 14.92 -34.00
C SER A 612 0.79 14.02 -35.06
N VAL A 613 1.23 14.64 -36.15
CA VAL A 613 1.95 14.00 -37.24
C VAL A 613 3.22 14.79 -37.49
N ASP A 614 4.33 14.07 -37.63
CA ASP A 614 5.65 14.59 -37.93
C ASP A 614 6.28 13.78 -39.06
N ASP A 615 6.70 14.46 -40.13
CA ASP A 615 7.32 13.88 -41.33
C ASP A 615 8.82 14.26 -41.44
N GLU A 616 9.46 14.69 -40.34
CA GLU A 616 10.88 15.08 -40.34
C GLU A 616 11.85 13.90 -40.50
N LEU A 617 11.42 12.68 -40.16
CA LEU A 617 12.24 11.47 -40.29
C LEU A 617 12.27 10.98 -41.74
N GLU A 618 13.47 10.85 -42.30
CA GLU A 618 13.65 10.37 -43.68
C GLU A 618 13.06 8.95 -43.85
N ASN A 619 12.14 8.81 -44.80
CA ASN A 619 11.38 7.58 -45.12
C ASN A 619 10.31 7.18 -44.09
N TRP A 620 10.03 7.99 -43.06
CA TRP A 620 9.05 7.67 -42.03
C TRP A 620 8.11 8.84 -41.74
N ARG A 621 6.84 8.52 -41.61
CA ARG A 621 5.82 9.38 -41.03
C ARG A 621 5.61 8.96 -39.59
N THR A 622 5.86 9.86 -38.66
CA THR A 622 5.69 9.62 -37.23
C THR A 622 4.35 10.18 -36.77
N GLU A 623 3.44 9.32 -36.34
CA GLU A 623 2.16 9.74 -35.77
C GLU A 623 2.16 9.50 -34.27
N ARG A 624 1.98 10.56 -33.47
CA ARG A 624 1.63 10.40 -32.07
C ARG A 624 0.14 10.12 -32.01
N VAL A 625 -0.22 8.95 -31.53
CA VAL A 625 -1.61 8.54 -31.36
C VAL A 625 -1.92 8.32 -29.88
N SER A 626 -3.18 8.47 -29.49
CA SER A 626 -3.65 7.99 -28.20
C SER A 626 -4.91 7.16 -28.35
N PHE A 627 -5.13 6.21 -27.44
CA PHE A 627 -6.31 5.35 -27.40
C PHE A 627 -6.77 5.16 -25.94
N ALA A 628 -8.05 4.83 -25.73
CA ALA A 628 -8.62 4.61 -24.41
C ALA A 628 -7.94 3.41 -23.72
N ALA A 629 -7.61 3.55 -22.44
CA ALA A 629 -7.16 2.46 -21.60
C ALA A 629 -8.32 1.49 -21.31
N ALA A 630 -8.01 0.23 -20.99
CA ALA A 630 -9.01 -0.76 -20.61
C ALA A 630 -9.58 -0.55 -19.20
N TYR A 631 -8.99 0.36 -18.42
CA TYR A 631 -9.36 0.68 -17.05
C TYR A 631 -9.17 2.17 -16.80
N GLY A 632 -10.03 2.74 -15.95
CA GLY A 632 -10.04 4.19 -15.69
C GLY A 632 -10.49 5.02 -16.91
N GLU A 633 -10.60 6.33 -16.73
CA GLU A 633 -10.90 7.28 -17.83
C GLU A 633 -9.60 7.76 -18.52
N GLU A 634 -8.55 6.94 -18.51
CA GLU A 634 -7.21 7.29 -18.99
C GLU A 634 -7.01 6.95 -20.48
N ARG A 635 -6.00 7.58 -21.11
CA ARG A 635 -5.60 7.30 -22.50
C ARG A 635 -4.13 6.90 -22.56
N VAL A 636 -3.84 5.87 -23.34
CA VAL A 636 -2.48 5.39 -23.59
C VAL A 636 -1.93 6.09 -24.83
N PRO A 637 -0.80 6.81 -24.73
CA PRO A 637 -0.10 7.37 -25.89
C PRO A 637 0.76 6.29 -26.57
N ALA A 638 0.88 6.36 -27.90
CA ALA A 638 1.81 5.57 -28.70
C ALA A 638 2.39 6.41 -29.85
N LEU A 639 3.61 6.06 -30.26
CA LEU A 639 4.23 6.60 -31.47
C LEU A 639 4.19 5.53 -32.56
N LEU A 640 3.50 5.83 -33.67
CA LEU A 640 3.49 5.01 -34.86
C LEU A 640 4.52 5.55 -35.84
N LEU A 641 5.54 4.76 -36.16
CA LEU A 641 6.43 5.04 -37.28
C LEU A 641 5.92 4.29 -38.50
N LEU A 642 5.35 5.03 -39.45
CA LEU A 642 4.77 4.51 -40.68
C LEU A 642 5.76 4.70 -41.84
N PRO A 643 6.14 3.65 -42.57
CA PRO A 643 7.05 3.78 -43.70
C PRO A 643 6.37 4.53 -44.84
N THR A 644 7.02 5.57 -45.37
CA THR A 644 6.46 6.38 -46.48
C THR A 644 6.67 5.73 -47.85
N ASP A 645 7.61 4.77 -47.95
CA ASP A 645 7.99 4.06 -49.17
C ASP A 645 7.24 2.72 -49.36
N ALA A 646 6.40 2.33 -48.39
CA ALA A 646 5.57 1.13 -48.45
C ALA A 646 4.08 1.47 -48.45
N ARG A 647 3.25 0.50 -48.85
CA ARG A 647 1.78 0.62 -48.85
C ARG A 647 1.16 -0.39 -47.88
N PRO A 648 0.05 -0.05 -47.21
CA PRO A 648 -0.63 -0.97 -46.30
C PRO A 648 -1.20 -2.21 -47.03
N PRO A 649 -1.47 -3.32 -46.31
CA PRO A 649 -1.36 -3.46 -44.85
C PRO A 649 0.08 -3.55 -44.37
N PHE A 650 0.39 -2.82 -43.29
CA PHE A 650 1.71 -2.88 -42.66
C PHE A 650 1.79 -4.09 -41.72
N GLN A 651 2.99 -4.67 -41.61
CA GLN A 651 3.28 -5.58 -40.51
C GLN A 651 3.56 -4.74 -39.26
N THR A 652 2.76 -4.92 -38.21
CA THR A 652 3.00 -4.25 -36.92
C THR A 652 4.19 -4.89 -36.22
N VAL A 653 5.21 -4.08 -35.93
CA VAL A 653 6.32 -4.43 -35.05
C VAL A 653 6.16 -3.55 -33.81
N VAL A 654 5.94 -4.18 -32.66
CA VAL A 654 5.86 -3.46 -31.38
C VAL A 654 7.27 -3.40 -30.81
N TYR A 655 7.79 -2.18 -30.66
CA TYR A 655 9.07 -1.91 -30.02
C TYR A 655 8.76 -1.20 -28.70
N PHE A 656 9.12 -1.84 -27.59
CA PHE A 656 8.94 -1.32 -26.23
C PHE A 656 10.19 -0.57 -25.77
#